data_AF-A0A517SEB1-F1
#
_entry.id   AF-A0A517SEB1-F1
#
_cell.length_a   1.000
_cell.length_b   1.000
_cell.length_c   1.000
_cell.angle_alpha   90.00
_cell.angle_beta   90.00
_cell.angle_gamma   90.00
#
_symmetry.space_group_name_H-M   'P 1'
#
loop_
_entity.id
_entity.type
_entity.pdbx_description
1 polymer ?
#
loop_
_entity_poly.entity_id
_entity_poly.type
_entity_poly.pdbx_seq_one_letter_code
_entity_poly.pdbx_strand_id
1 'polypeptide(L)'
;MSLRPGIRRVIGSLLFLLSALSPAARGAENFEADLIVYGGTSSGVIAAVQAKQMGKSVIVVGPDKHLGGLSSGGLGYTDTGNKAVIGGLSRDFYHRIWKQYQSPDAWRWQKKSEYGNKGQGTPAIDGENRTMWIFEPHVAEQVFEDYVKEFQIPVHRDEWLDRSKGVKKEGERIRSITMLSGKTYTGKMFIDATYEGDLMAAAGVNYHVGREANSEYGEKWNGVQVGVLHHKHHFGAVKSKISPYVVPGDPKSGVLPRISTDPPGEYGTADKRVQAYCYRWCASNHPENRIPFPKPDGYDPKQYELLVRIFEAGWRETFEKFDDIPNRKTDTNNHGPFSTDNIGMNYDYPEASYERRKEILDEHRQYQQGWLYFVANDPRVPKVVQDEMRKWGLPKDEFKDNGNWPHQIYVREARRMIGQFVMTENELMKKKPTPDSVGMGSYTIDSHNVQRYITPEGYVQNEGDIGVGISPYSIAYGSLVPKKGQCENLVVTVCVSSTHIAFGSIRMEPVFMILGQSGATAAALAIDGNIPVQDVAYTALRERLLKDGQVLEHADSAKPKAEKVFISPESLPGVVVDDEQATLTGEWKSSSAGARYVGSGYRHDNAAKDGQASAEFAAKLPSAGRYEVRISSPPNTNRSSKVAVEVRAADGNHVVYVNQRKSPGNNETFQSLGVFEFAAGKPATVKVSNGNSDGYVVIDAVQWQKK
;
A
#
# COMPACT_ATOMS: atom_id res chain seq x y z
N MET A 1 89.95 -9.41 -40.33
CA MET A 1 89.80 -9.59 -38.87
C MET A 1 88.46 -8.97 -38.46
N SER A 2 87.65 -9.68 -37.68
CA SER A 2 86.46 -9.20 -36.93
C SER A 2 85.08 -9.04 -37.61
N LEU A 3 84.25 -10.07 -37.39
CA LEU A 3 82.83 -10.15 -36.95
C LEU A 3 81.79 -9.01 -37.11
N ARG A 4 80.62 -9.46 -37.62
CA ARG A 4 79.19 -9.21 -37.25
C ARG A 4 78.40 -8.06 -37.94
N PRO A 5 77.06 -8.23 -38.09
CA PRO A 5 76.40 -8.15 -39.41
C PRO A 5 75.25 -7.12 -39.53
N GLY A 6 74.88 -6.78 -40.77
CA GLY A 6 73.76 -5.90 -41.11
C GLY A 6 72.79 -6.49 -42.16
N ILE A 7 71.56 -6.73 -41.71
CA ILE A 7 70.24 -6.42 -42.29
C ILE A 7 69.99 -6.58 -43.83
N ARG A 8 69.14 -7.60 -44.10
CA ARG A 8 67.90 -7.68 -44.92
C ARG A 8 67.76 -6.91 -46.25
N ARG A 9 67.45 -7.68 -47.30
CA ARG A 9 66.26 -7.56 -48.18
C ARG A 9 66.11 -8.86 -48.99
N VAL A 10 64.89 -9.38 -49.14
CA VAL A 10 64.25 -9.76 -50.43
C VAL A 10 62.84 -10.30 -50.15
N ILE A 11 61.98 -9.94 -51.10
CA ILE A 11 60.54 -10.10 -51.27
C ILE A 11 60.10 -11.56 -51.38
N GLY A 12 58.95 -11.90 -50.80
CA GLY A 12 58.21 -13.13 -51.06
C GLY A 12 56.71 -12.89 -50.90
N SER A 13 55.97 -13.06 -51.99
CA SER A 13 54.53 -12.91 -52.11
C SER A 13 53.75 -13.83 -51.16
N LEU A 14 52.77 -13.30 -50.44
CA LEU A 14 51.74 -14.09 -49.75
C LEU A 14 50.35 -13.65 -50.24
N LEU A 15 49.60 -14.61 -50.80
CA LEU A 15 48.17 -14.50 -51.03
C LEU A 15 47.46 -14.24 -49.70
N PHE A 16 46.76 -13.11 -49.60
CA PHE A 16 45.78 -12.88 -48.55
C PHE A 16 44.48 -13.63 -48.90
N LEU A 17 44.26 -14.77 -48.24
CA LEU A 17 42.91 -15.32 -48.06
C LEU A 17 42.17 -14.39 -47.10
N LEU A 18 41.38 -13.47 -47.65
CA LEU A 18 40.29 -12.80 -46.91
C LEU A 18 39.21 -13.85 -46.64
N SER A 19 39.33 -14.57 -45.53
CA SER A 19 38.19 -15.22 -44.89
C SER A 19 37.26 -14.12 -44.40
N ALA A 20 36.19 -13.88 -45.17
CA ALA A 20 35.06 -13.08 -44.76
C ALA A 20 34.52 -13.66 -43.43
N LEU A 21 34.79 -12.97 -42.34
CA LEU A 21 34.03 -13.10 -41.10
C LEU A 21 32.64 -12.52 -41.40
N SER A 22 31.78 -13.34 -42.00
CA SER A 22 30.34 -13.11 -41.93
C SER A 22 29.98 -12.98 -40.45
N PRO A 23 29.16 -11.99 -40.04
CA PRO A 23 28.57 -12.03 -38.72
C PRO A 23 27.80 -13.34 -38.66
N ALA A 24 28.20 -14.26 -37.79
CA ALA A 24 27.37 -15.40 -37.47
C ALA A 24 26.01 -14.82 -37.08
N ALA A 25 24.99 -15.08 -37.89
CA ALA A 25 23.61 -14.88 -37.48
C ALA A 25 23.49 -15.64 -36.16
N ARG A 26 23.39 -14.93 -35.03
CA ARG A 26 23.06 -15.55 -33.75
C ARG A 26 21.77 -16.30 -34.01
N GLY A 27 21.84 -17.64 -34.04
CA GLY A 27 20.67 -18.47 -34.24
C GLY A 27 19.62 -18.09 -33.20
N ALA A 28 18.35 -17.99 -33.63
CA ALA A 28 17.26 -17.73 -32.71
C ALA A 28 17.22 -18.87 -31.67
N GLU A 29 17.61 -18.57 -30.43
CA GLU A 29 17.49 -19.50 -29.32
C GLU A 29 16.00 -19.67 -29.00
N ASN A 30 15.53 -20.91 -29.07
CA ASN A 30 14.13 -21.27 -28.81
C ASN A 30 14.05 -22.03 -27.49
N PHE A 31 13.12 -21.62 -26.64
CA PHE A 31 12.82 -22.25 -25.36
C PHE A 31 11.37 -22.71 -25.34
N GLU A 32 11.10 -23.81 -24.64
CA GLU A 32 9.76 -24.38 -24.52
C GLU A 32 9.48 -24.81 -23.09
N ALA A 33 8.25 -24.53 -22.63
CA ALA A 33 7.71 -25.04 -21.39
C ALA A 33 6.18 -25.10 -21.48
N ASP A 34 5.52 -25.78 -20.55
CA ASP A 34 4.05 -25.79 -20.48
C ASP A 34 3.52 -24.37 -20.19
N LEU A 35 4.18 -23.66 -19.28
CA LEU A 35 3.83 -22.31 -18.86
C LEU A 35 4.98 -21.33 -19.08
N ILE A 36 4.72 -20.22 -19.75
CA ILE A 36 5.65 -19.08 -19.84
C ILE A 36 5.13 -17.95 -18.97
N VAL A 37 5.91 -17.54 -17.98
CA VAL A 37 5.60 -16.40 -17.11
C VAL A 37 6.43 -15.21 -17.56
N TYR A 38 5.76 -14.15 -18.04
CA TYR A 38 6.39 -12.89 -18.41
C TYR A 38 6.36 -11.92 -17.22
N GLY A 39 7.53 -11.64 -16.64
CA GLY A 39 7.71 -10.77 -15.46
C GLY A 39 8.23 -11.50 -14.22
N GLY A 40 9.26 -10.93 -13.59
CA GLY A 40 9.94 -11.40 -12.38
C GLY A 40 9.44 -10.78 -11.08
N THR A 41 8.22 -10.23 -11.07
CA THR A 41 7.57 -9.69 -9.87
C THR A 41 7.30 -10.79 -8.83
N SER A 42 6.89 -10.41 -7.62
CA SER A 42 6.43 -11.38 -6.61
C SER A 42 5.34 -12.31 -7.14
N SER A 43 4.41 -11.80 -7.95
CA SER A 43 3.39 -12.60 -8.65
C SER A 43 4.01 -13.65 -9.57
N GLY A 44 4.98 -13.25 -10.39
CA GLY A 44 5.60 -14.12 -11.40
C GLY A 44 6.38 -15.28 -10.78
N VAL A 45 7.15 -15.00 -9.72
CA VAL A 45 7.91 -16.05 -9.00
C VAL A 45 6.95 -17.04 -8.33
N ILE A 46 5.91 -16.54 -7.65
CA ILE A 46 4.93 -17.40 -6.99
C ILE A 46 4.12 -18.23 -7.99
N ALA A 47 3.75 -17.65 -9.14
CA ALA A 47 3.10 -18.37 -10.22
C ALA A 47 3.97 -19.54 -10.73
N ALA A 48 5.26 -19.31 -10.91
CA ALA A 48 6.19 -20.35 -11.34
C ALA A 48 6.37 -21.47 -10.29
N VAL A 49 6.44 -21.12 -9.00
CA VAL A 49 6.46 -22.10 -7.90
C VAL A 49 5.21 -22.97 -7.93
N GLN A 50 4.02 -22.35 -8.05
CA GLN A 50 2.76 -23.10 -8.13
C GLN A 50 2.72 -24.02 -9.35
N ALA A 51 3.17 -23.56 -10.51
CA ALA A 51 3.24 -24.38 -11.72
C ALA A 51 4.12 -25.62 -11.51
N LYS A 52 5.29 -25.47 -10.86
CA LYS A 52 6.16 -26.60 -10.48
C LYS A 52 5.48 -27.55 -9.49
N GLN A 53 4.79 -27.03 -8.48
CA GLN A 53 4.01 -27.84 -7.53
C GLN A 53 2.85 -28.60 -8.18
N MET A 54 2.37 -28.13 -9.34
CA MET A 54 1.37 -28.80 -10.17
C MET A 54 1.97 -29.70 -11.26
N GLY A 55 3.29 -29.92 -11.24
CA GLY A 55 3.98 -30.80 -12.18
C GLY A 55 4.10 -30.23 -13.60
N LYS A 56 3.99 -28.91 -13.77
CA LYS A 56 4.19 -28.24 -15.07
C LYS A 56 5.63 -27.77 -15.23
N SER A 57 6.16 -27.89 -16.44
CA SER A 57 7.37 -27.16 -16.81
C SER A 57 7.04 -25.66 -16.93
N VAL A 58 7.94 -24.81 -16.45
CA VAL A 58 7.74 -23.36 -16.45
C VAL A 58 9.05 -22.64 -16.67
N ILE A 59 8.99 -21.52 -17.40
CA ILE A 59 10.09 -20.56 -17.56
C ILE A 59 9.58 -19.19 -17.14
N VAL A 60 10.36 -18.48 -16.32
CA VAL A 60 10.16 -17.05 -16.05
C VAL A 60 11.08 -16.26 -16.97
N VAL A 61 10.54 -15.27 -17.67
CA VAL A 61 11.30 -14.39 -18.56
C VAL A 61 10.79 -12.96 -18.39
N GLY A 62 11.65 -11.96 -18.39
CA GLY A 62 11.19 -10.58 -18.27
C GLY A 62 12.31 -9.55 -18.18
N PRO A 63 11.95 -8.26 -18.13
CA PRO A 63 12.90 -7.16 -18.05
C PRO A 63 13.66 -7.14 -16.71
N ASP A 64 13.15 -7.85 -15.69
CA ASP A 64 13.66 -7.84 -14.33
C ASP A 64 15.07 -8.46 -14.23
N LYS A 65 15.98 -7.71 -13.60
CA LYS A 65 17.31 -8.21 -13.19
C LYS A 65 17.30 -8.80 -11.79
N HIS A 66 16.45 -8.25 -10.93
CA HIS A 66 16.24 -8.66 -9.56
C HIS A 66 14.82 -9.16 -9.41
N LEU A 67 14.62 -10.26 -8.68
CA LEU A 67 13.30 -10.86 -8.51
C LEU A 67 12.55 -10.27 -7.32
N GLY A 68 11.22 -10.28 -7.41
CA GLY A 68 10.34 -9.93 -6.29
C GLY A 68 9.64 -8.58 -6.39
N GLY A 69 9.88 -7.83 -7.47
CA GLY A 69 9.20 -6.55 -7.71
C GLY A 69 9.40 -5.55 -6.57
N LEU A 70 8.33 -4.93 -6.08
CA LEU A 70 8.41 -3.94 -5.01
C LEU A 70 8.86 -4.52 -3.68
N SER A 71 8.56 -5.80 -3.40
CA SER A 71 8.95 -6.45 -2.15
C SER A 71 10.48 -6.48 -1.97
N SER A 72 11.23 -6.73 -3.05
CA SER A 72 12.70 -6.63 -3.08
C SER A 72 13.20 -5.26 -3.56
N GLY A 73 12.33 -4.46 -4.14
CA GLY A 73 12.62 -3.15 -4.72
C GLY A 73 12.40 -1.96 -3.80
N GLY A 74 12.20 -2.18 -2.49
CA GLY A 74 12.17 -1.13 -1.47
C GLY A 74 10.91 -1.08 -0.61
N LEU A 75 9.84 -1.81 -0.96
CA LEU A 75 8.64 -1.95 -0.15
C LEU A 75 8.87 -3.03 0.93
N GLY A 76 9.66 -2.67 1.93
CA GLY A 76 9.98 -3.52 3.07
C GLY A 76 8.92 -3.47 4.17
N TYR A 77 8.11 -2.41 4.24
CA TYR A 77 7.02 -2.24 5.19
C TYR A 77 5.70 -2.60 4.48
N THR A 78 5.37 -3.90 4.51
CA THR A 78 4.28 -4.43 3.69
C THR A 78 2.93 -3.80 4.02
N ASP A 79 2.32 -3.18 3.02
CA ASP A 79 0.96 -2.66 3.06
C ASP A 79 -0.03 -3.83 3.21
N THR A 80 -0.58 -3.99 4.41
CA THR A 80 -1.52 -5.08 4.73
C THR A 80 -2.71 -4.58 5.53
N GLY A 81 -3.89 -5.06 5.16
CA GLY A 81 -5.09 -4.92 5.98
C GLY A 81 -5.19 -6.06 6.99
N ASN A 82 -6.25 -6.85 6.88
CA ASN A 82 -6.40 -8.08 7.65
C ASN A 82 -5.47 -9.18 7.10
N LYS A 83 -4.49 -9.61 7.90
CA LYS A 83 -3.52 -10.65 7.54
C LYS A 83 -4.12 -12.07 7.52
N ALA A 84 -5.28 -12.28 8.14
CA ALA A 84 -5.96 -13.59 8.16
C ALA A 84 -6.48 -14.00 6.77
N VAL A 85 -6.57 -13.07 5.82
CA VAL A 85 -6.95 -13.39 4.43
C VAL A 85 -5.77 -13.67 3.51
N ILE A 86 -4.55 -13.69 4.06
CA ILE A 86 -3.33 -14.00 3.32
C ILE A 86 -2.96 -15.46 3.58
N GLY A 87 -3.18 -16.30 2.55
CA GLY A 87 -2.94 -17.74 2.58
C GLY A 87 -1.93 -18.22 1.54
N GLY A 88 -1.87 -19.53 1.37
CA GLY A 88 -1.07 -20.22 0.35
C GLY A 88 0.40 -19.80 0.32
N LEU A 89 0.95 -19.66 -0.89
CA LEU A 89 2.34 -19.30 -1.13
C LEU A 89 2.66 -17.85 -0.73
N SER A 90 1.68 -16.95 -0.76
CA SER A 90 1.85 -15.58 -0.22
C SER A 90 2.17 -15.63 1.27
N ARG A 91 1.42 -16.43 2.06
CA ARG A 91 1.75 -16.66 3.47
C ARG A 91 3.10 -17.36 3.65
N ASP A 92 3.44 -18.34 2.80
CA ASP A 92 4.73 -19.03 2.86
C ASP A 92 5.91 -18.08 2.66
N PHE A 93 5.80 -17.09 1.76
CA PHE A 93 6.81 -16.05 1.58
C PHE A 93 7.09 -15.32 2.91
N TYR A 94 6.05 -14.79 3.57
CA TYR A 94 6.23 -14.09 4.86
C TYR A 94 6.69 -15.03 5.99
N HIS A 95 6.38 -16.33 5.90
CA HIS A 95 6.93 -17.33 6.80
C HIS A 95 8.43 -17.56 6.58
N ARG A 96 8.89 -17.54 5.33
CA ARG A 96 10.31 -17.64 4.97
C ARG A 96 11.08 -16.39 5.41
N ILE A 97 10.52 -15.19 5.25
CA ILE A 97 11.09 -13.97 5.83
C ILE A 97 11.23 -14.12 7.35
N TRP A 98 10.18 -14.59 8.04
CA TRP A 98 10.24 -14.82 9.48
C TRP A 98 11.37 -15.78 9.87
N LYS A 99 11.59 -16.86 9.10
CA LYS A 99 12.70 -17.80 9.32
C LYS A 99 14.06 -17.10 9.21
N GLN A 100 14.27 -16.25 8.20
CA GLN A 100 15.53 -15.50 8.03
C GLN A 100 15.86 -14.69 9.29
N TYR A 101 14.89 -13.96 9.83
CA TYR A 101 15.06 -13.13 11.03
C TYR A 101 15.07 -13.92 12.36
N GLN A 102 15.00 -15.25 12.33
CA GLN A 102 15.37 -16.08 13.48
C GLN A 102 16.88 -16.27 13.59
N SER A 103 17.63 -16.09 12.49
CA SER A 103 19.08 -16.13 12.52
C SER A 103 19.67 -14.87 13.17
N PRO A 104 20.68 -14.97 14.05
CA PRO A 104 21.44 -13.82 14.53
C PRO A 104 22.10 -13.01 13.40
N ASP A 105 22.46 -13.66 12.30
CA ASP A 105 23.15 -13.03 11.17
C ASP A 105 22.27 -12.01 10.42
N ALA A 106 20.95 -12.13 10.55
CA ALA A 106 19.99 -11.18 9.99
C ALA A 106 19.95 -9.84 10.76
N TRP A 107 20.66 -9.72 11.88
CA TRP A 107 20.64 -8.56 12.78
C TRP A 107 22.00 -7.86 12.83
N ARG A 108 22.45 -7.37 11.67
CA ARG A 108 23.80 -6.83 11.46
C ARG A 108 24.04 -5.45 12.07
N TRP A 109 23.05 -4.55 11.99
CA TRP A 109 23.20 -3.14 12.37
C TRP A 109 22.38 -2.75 13.60
N GLN A 110 21.73 -3.73 14.20
CA GLN A 110 20.86 -3.57 15.35
C GLN A 110 20.69 -4.92 16.03
N LYS A 111 20.61 -4.97 17.36
CA LYS A 111 20.21 -6.23 18.02
C LYS A 111 18.72 -6.47 17.81
N LYS A 112 18.30 -7.73 17.64
CA LYS A 112 16.87 -8.10 17.55
C LYS A 112 16.01 -7.50 18.67
N SER A 113 16.54 -7.46 19.90
CA SER A 113 15.87 -6.88 21.06
C SER A 113 15.63 -5.37 21.00
N GLU A 114 16.37 -4.66 20.13
CA GLU A 114 16.31 -3.19 20.00
C GLU A 114 15.33 -2.73 18.91
N TYR A 115 14.82 -3.64 18.05
CA TYR A 115 13.94 -3.29 16.93
C TYR A 115 12.52 -2.85 17.34
N GLY A 116 12.10 -3.18 18.56
CA GLY A 116 10.79 -2.75 19.09
C GLY A 116 9.58 -3.52 18.56
N ASN A 117 9.71 -4.29 17.47
CA ASN A 117 8.72 -5.24 16.95
C ASN A 117 7.33 -4.64 16.64
N LYS A 118 7.27 -3.40 16.13
CA LYS A 118 6.01 -2.69 15.81
C LYS A 118 5.71 -2.74 14.31
N GLY A 119 4.44 -2.87 13.94
CA GLY A 119 3.96 -2.76 12.56
C GLY A 119 2.56 -2.15 12.48
N GLN A 120 1.88 -2.27 11.33
CA GLN A 120 0.50 -1.81 11.11
C GLN A 120 -0.50 -2.63 11.95
N GLY A 121 -0.80 -2.13 13.15
CA GLY A 121 -1.81 -2.73 14.06
C GLY A 121 -1.45 -4.13 14.59
N THR A 122 -0.25 -4.63 14.30
CA THR A 122 0.23 -5.98 14.62
C THR A 122 1.75 -5.98 14.82
N PRO A 123 2.33 -7.01 15.44
CA PRO A 123 3.78 -7.16 15.52
C PRO A 123 4.43 -7.25 14.13
N ALA A 124 5.62 -6.68 13.97
CA ALA A 124 6.43 -6.82 12.76
C ALA A 124 6.84 -8.29 12.52
N ILE A 125 7.30 -8.91 13.62
CA ILE A 125 7.70 -10.30 13.78
C ILE A 125 6.61 -10.99 14.60
N ASP A 126 5.74 -11.72 13.93
CA ASP A 126 4.65 -12.46 14.55
C ASP A 126 5.12 -13.88 14.86
N GLY A 127 5.43 -14.14 16.13
CA GLY A 127 5.86 -15.45 16.60
C GLY A 127 4.75 -16.50 16.66
N GLU A 128 3.50 -16.07 16.86
CA GLU A 128 2.34 -16.96 16.94
C GLU A 128 1.99 -17.50 15.55
N ASN A 129 1.88 -16.61 14.57
CA ASN A 129 1.62 -16.99 13.18
C ASN A 129 2.87 -17.39 12.41
N ARG A 130 4.06 -17.20 13.01
CA ARG A 130 5.38 -17.43 12.39
C ARG A 130 5.52 -16.70 11.05
N THR A 131 5.11 -15.44 11.00
CA THR A 131 5.18 -14.58 9.81
C THR A 131 5.87 -13.27 10.14
N MET A 132 6.48 -12.64 9.14
CA MET A 132 7.12 -11.33 9.30
C MET A 132 6.80 -10.47 8.09
N TRP A 133 6.25 -9.28 8.36
CA TRP A 133 5.64 -8.41 7.35
C TRP A 133 6.45 -7.14 7.08
N ILE A 134 7.49 -6.94 7.88
CA ILE A 134 8.38 -5.79 7.78
C ILE A 134 9.80 -6.32 7.71
N PHE A 135 10.52 -6.03 6.64
CA PHE A 135 11.79 -6.66 6.30
C PHE A 135 12.66 -5.78 5.41
N GLU A 136 13.93 -6.15 5.28
CA GLU A 136 14.87 -5.50 4.38
C GLU A 136 14.71 -6.00 2.93
N PRO A 137 14.89 -5.12 1.92
CA PRO A 137 14.70 -5.48 0.51
C PRO A 137 15.55 -6.68 0.04
N HIS A 138 16.84 -6.73 0.37
CA HIS A 138 17.69 -7.86 0.00
C HIS A 138 17.25 -9.20 0.62
N VAL A 139 16.56 -9.18 1.77
CA VAL A 139 16.04 -10.40 2.40
C VAL A 139 14.84 -10.94 1.61
N ALA A 140 13.96 -10.05 1.13
CA ALA A 140 12.89 -10.43 0.22
C ALA A 140 13.43 -11.01 -1.09
N GLU A 141 14.42 -10.35 -1.70
CA GLU A 141 15.08 -10.84 -2.91
C GLU A 141 15.66 -12.25 -2.69
N GLN A 142 16.37 -12.46 -1.58
CA GLN A 142 16.94 -13.77 -1.25
C GLN A 142 15.86 -14.86 -1.15
N VAL A 143 14.69 -14.57 -0.56
CA VAL A 143 13.60 -15.56 -0.48
C VAL A 143 13.06 -15.92 -1.88
N PHE A 144 12.95 -14.97 -2.81
CA PHE A 144 12.55 -15.27 -4.18
C PHE A 144 13.61 -16.08 -4.93
N GLU A 145 14.88 -15.78 -4.74
CA GLU A 145 15.98 -16.58 -5.30
C GLU A 145 16.04 -17.99 -4.69
N ASP A 146 15.73 -18.14 -3.40
CA ASP A 146 15.62 -19.43 -2.74
C ASP A 146 14.49 -20.27 -3.35
N TYR A 147 13.33 -19.68 -3.64
CA TYR A 147 12.25 -20.37 -4.38
C TYR A 147 12.73 -20.84 -5.76
N VAL A 148 13.39 -19.97 -6.52
CA VAL A 148 13.91 -20.31 -7.86
C VAL A 148 14.87 -21.48 -7.79
N LYS A 149 15.77 -21.48 -6.81
CA LYS A 149 16.75 -22.54 -6.59
C LYS A 149 16.09 -23.85 -6.13
N GLU A 150 15.20 -23.78 -5.15
CA GLU A 150 14.49 -24.94 -4.57
C GLU A 150 13.64 -25.67 -5.62
N PHE A 151 12.91 -24.91 -6.45
CA PHE A 151 12.01 -25.46 -7.47
C PHE A 151 12.66 -25.60 -8.86
N GLN A 152 13.96 -25.31 -8.97
CA GLN A 152 14.74 -25.39 -10.21
C GLN A 152 14.01 -24.68 -11.37
N ILE A 153 13.65 -23.43 -11.15
CA ILE A 153 12.91 -22.61 -12.12
C ILE A 153 13.93 -21.93 -13.04
N PRO A 154 13.92 -22.18 -14.37
CA PRO A 154 14.71 -21.38 -15.30
C PRO A 154 14.20 -19.94 -15.31
N VAL A 155 15.10 -18.98 -15.07
CA VAL A 155 14.77 -17.55 -15.13
C VAL A 155 15.69 -16.81 -16.07
N HIS A 156 15.10 -16.16 -17.08
CA HIS A 156 15.83 -15.41 -18.10
C HIS A 156 15.60 -13.91 -17.86
N ARG A 157 16.64 -13.27 -17.29
CA ARG A 157 16.65 -11.87 -16.83
C ARG A 157 17.06 -10.91 -17.95
N ASP A 158 16.65 -9.65 -17.81
CA ASP A 158 16.94 -8.56 -18.77
C ASP A 158 16.47 -8.87 -20.20
N GLU A 159 15.34 -9.58 -20.30
CA GLU A 159 14.73 -9.99 -21.56
C GLU A 159 13.43 -9.20 -21.79
N TRP A 160 13.46 -8.31 -22.77
CA TRP A 160 12.38 -7.36 -23.05
C TRP A 160 11.51 -7.86 -24.19
N LEU A 161 10.20 -7.93 -24.02
CA LEU A 161 9.28 -8.37 -25.07
C LEU A 161 9.39 -7.46 -26.31
N ASP A 162 9.50 -8.04 -27.51
CA ASP A 162 9.24 -7.26 -28.73
C ASP A 162 7.73 -7.00 -28.82
N ARG A 163 7.27 -5.88 -28.27
CA ARG A 163 5.83 -5.55 -28.21
C ARG A 163 5.20 -5.33 -29.58
N SER A 164 6.00 -5.09 -30.62
CA SER A 164 5.51 -4.78 -31.96
C SER A 164 5.18 -6.03 -32.79
N LYS A 165 5.98 -7.09 -32.63
CA LYS A 165 5.88 -8.31 -33.46
C LYS A 165 6.27 -9.60 -32.75
N GLY A 166 6.60 -9.52 -31.47
CA GLY A 166 7.10 -10.65 -30.67
C GLY A 166 6.02 -11.63 -30.28
N VAL A 167 4.76 -11.20 -30.17
CA VAL A 167 3.63 -12.09 -29.86
C VAL A 167 3.12 -12.73 -31.15
N LYS A 168 3.33 -14.05 -31.30
CA LYS A 168 2.78 -14.83 -32.40
C LYS A 168 1.56 -15.62 -31.93
N LYS A 169 0.41 -15.41 -32.56
CA LYS A 169 -0.83 -16.11 -32.28
C LYS A 169 -1.22 -17.05 -33.42
N GLU A 170 -1.85 -18.17 -33.08
CA GLU A 170 -2.64 -19.00 -33.99
C GLU A 170 -4.09 -18.96 -33.54
N GLY A 171 -4.94 -18.30 -34.33
CA GLY A 171 -6.28 -17.91 -33.87
C GLY A 171 -6.19 -17.04 -32.61
N GLU A 172 -6.88 -17.44 -31.55
CA GLU A 172 -6.92 -16.73 -30.27
C GLU A 172 -5.83 -17.17 -29.29
N ARG A 173 -4.95 -18.10 -29.68
CA ARG A 173 -3.93 -18.66 -28.79
C ARG A 173 -2.57 -18.08 -29.10
N ILE A 174 -1.86 -17.60 -28.08
CA ILE A 174 -0.42 -17.29 -28.19
C ILE A 174 0.32 -18.61 -28.38
N ARG A 175 1.17 -18.69 -29.40
CA ARG A 175 2.09 -19.81 -29.61
C ARG A 175 3.45 -19.52 -29.00
N SER A 176 3.96 -18.33 -29.26
CA SER A 176 5.27 -17.93 -28.76
C SER A 176 5.34 -16.43 -28.52
N ILE A 177 6.25 -16.05 -27.62
CA ILE A 177 6.68 -14.66 -27.41
C ILE A 177 8.17 -14.54 -27.74
N THR A 178 8.54 -13.49 -28.48
CA THR A 178 9.94 -13.20 -28.85
C THR A 178 10.40 -11.92 -28.17
N MET A 179 11.58 -11.97 -27.59
CA MET A 179 12.23 -10.84 -26.93
C MET A 179 13.02 -10.00 -27.93
N LEU A 180 13.36 -8.76 -27.59
CA LEU A 180 14.23 -7.89 -28.38
C LEU A 180 15.63 -8.49 -28.60
N SER A 181 16.07 -9.40 -27.73
CA SER A 181 17.30 -10.18 -27.90
C SER A 181 17.25 -11.19 -29.05
N GLY A 182 16.04 -11.49 -29.56
CA GLY A 182 15.78 -12.53 -30.55
C GLY A 182 15.43 -13.90 -29.96
N LYS A 183 15.55 -14.09 -28.63
CA LYS A 183 15.13 -15.32 -27.95
C LYS A 183 13.62 -15.49 -28.03
N THR A 184 13.17 -16.71 -28.31
CA THR A 184 11.75 -17.04 -28.48
C THR A 184 11.32 -18.11 -27.50
N TYR A 185 10.14 -17.92 -26.89
CA TYR A 185 9.60 -18.77 -25.83
C TYR A 185 8.23 -19.29 -26.28
N THR A 186 8.12 -20.60 -26.41
CA THR A 186 6.90 -21.31 -26.80
C THR A 186 6.25 -21.91 -25.57
N GLY A 187 4.93 -21.80 -25.46
CA GLY A 187 4.20 -22.39 -24.34
C GLY A 187 2.76 -22.72 -24.63
N LYS A 188 2.17 -23.55 -23.76
CA LYS A 188 0.75 -23.92 -23.83
C LYS A 188 -0.13 -22.83 -23.22
N MET A 189 0.36 -22.20 -22.15
CA MET A 189 -0.24 -21.07 -21.44
C MET A 189 0.81 -20.00 -21.16
N PHE A 190 0.33 -18.76 -20.99
CA PHE A 190 1.13 -17.59 -20.69
C PHE A 190 0.57 -16.84 -19.48
N ILE A 191 1.43 -16.25 -18.67
CA ILE A 191 1.05 -15.33 -17.60
C ILE A 191 1.75 -14.00 -17.83
N ASP A 192 0.98 -12.90 -17.84
CA ASP A 192 1.54 -11.56 -17.70
C ASP A 192 1.53 -11.16 -16.22
N ALA A 193 2.71 -11.16 -15.63
CA ALA A 193 2.98 -10.81 -14.24
C ALA A 193 3.78 -9.49 -14.14
N THR A 194 3.79 -8.65 -15.18
CA THR A 194 4.46 -7.34 -15.16
C THR A 194 3.59 -6.24 -14.58
N TYR A 195 4.20 -5.18 -14.05
CA TYR A 195 3.47 -3.99 -13.61
C TYR A 195 2.89 -3.18 -14.78
N GLU A 196 3.38 -3.42 -16.00
CA GLU A 196 3.05 -2.67 -17.21
C GLU A 196 1.97 -3.32 -18.08
N GLY A 197 1.81 -4.64 -18.00
CA GLY A 197 0.85 -5.39 -18.80
C GLY A 197 1.20 -5.42 -20.29
N ASP A 198 2.50 -5.46 -20.61
CA ASP A 198 2.96 -5.38 -22.00
C ASP A 198 2.62 -6.62 -22.82
N LEU A 199 2.60 -7.81 -22.21
CA LEU A 199 2.24 -9.04 -22.92
C LEU A 199 0.73 -9.05 -23.22
N MET A 200 -0.11 -8.69 -22.26
CA MET A 200 -1.56 -8.61 -22.51
C MET A 200 -1.90 -7.60 -23.60
N ALA A 201 -1.24 -6.44 -23.60
CA ALA A 201 -1.44 -5.43 -24.63
C ALA A 201 -0.98 -5.91 -26.01
N ALA A 202 0.21 -6.50 -26.10
CA ALA A 202 0.76 -7.03 -27.36
C ALA A 202 -0.03 -8.25 -27.89
N ALA A 203 -0.75 -8.97 -27.02
CA ALA A 203 -1.64 -10.07 -27.40
C ALA A 203 -3.02 -9.60 -27.94
N GLY A 204 -3.29 -8.29 -27.92
CA GLY A 204 -4.55 -7.70 -28.37
C GLY A 204 -5.68 -7.79 -27.33
N VAL A 205 -5.36 -7.93 -26.04
CA VAL A 205 -6.35 -7.88 -24.96
C VAL A 205 -6.71 -6.42 -24.68
N ASN A 206 -7.99 -6.15 -24.42
CA ASN A 206 -8.46 -4.80 -24.13
C ASN A 206 -8.03 -4.39 -22.72
N TYR A 207 -7.75 -3.11 -22.53
CA TYR A 207 -7.35 -2.55 -21.24
C TYR A 207 -7.79 -1.09 -21.11
N HIS A 208 -7.87 -0.63 -19.87
CA HIS A 208 -7.96 0.77 -19.46
C HIS A 208 -6.58 1.36 -19.20
N VAL A 209 -6.45 2.68 -19.39
CA VAL A 209 -5.37 3.53 -18.88
C VAL A 209 -6.00 4.81 -18.35
N GLY A 210 -5.59 5.26 -17.17
CA GLY A 210 -6.09 6.49 -16.57
C GLY A 210 -7.21 6.26 -15.56
N ARG A 211 -8.23 7.10 -15.56
CA ARG A 211 -9.37 7.00 -14.64
C ARG A 211 -10.66 6.91 -15.43
N GLU A 212 -11.49 5.94 -15.08
CA GLU A 212 -12.85 5.83 -15.61
C GLU A 212 -13.79 6.82 -14.91
N ALA A 213 -14.85 7.24 -15.59
CA ALA A 213 -15.82 8.15 -14.99
C ALA A 213 -16.64 7.43 -13.91
N ASN A 214 -17.13 8.16 -12.90
CA ASN A 214 -18.04 7.61 -11.89
C ASN A 214 -19.26 6.93 -12.51
N SER A 215 -19.78 7.50 -13.60
CA SER A 215 -20.94 7.01 -14.33
C SER A 215 -20.71 5.70 -15.08
N GLU A 216 -19.47 5.32 -15.36
CA GLU A 216 -19.15 4.11 -16.15
C GLU A 216 -19.47 2.83 -15.36
N TYR A 217 -19.13 2.79 -14.07
CA TYR A 217 -19.34 1.64 -13.19
C TYR A 217 -20.21 1.94 -11.96
N GLY A 218 -20.74 3.16 -11.84
CA GLY A 218 -21.54 3.60 -10.69
C GLY A 218 -20.71 3.70 -9.41
N GLU A 219 -19.49 4.23 -9.53
CA GLU A 219 -18.54 4.39 -8.44
C GLU A 219 -18.58 5.83 -7.89
N LYS A 220 -18.13 6.04 -6.65
CA LYS A 220 -18.08 7.38 -6.04
C LYS A 220 -16.67 7.97 -6.13
N TRP A 221 -15.67 7.13 -5.94
CA TRP A 221 -14.30 7.57 -5.71
C TRP A 221 -13.40 7.43 -6.94
N ASN A 222 -13.94 6.95 -8.07
CA ASN A 222 -13.24 6.91 -9.35
C ASN A 222 -13.28 8.27 -10.07
N GLY A 223 -12.55 8.42 -11.18
CA GLY A 223 -12.51 9.66 -11.95
C GLY A 223 -11.72 10.77 -11.26
N VAL A 224 -11.82 11.99 -11.81
CA VAL A 224 -11.20 13.21 -11.25
C VAL A 224 -11.76 13.53 -9.86
N GLN A 225 -10.91 13.85 -8.88
CA GLN A 225 -11.31 14.03 -7.46
C GLN A 225 -11.05 15.46 -6.95
N VAL A 226 -11.30 16.47 -7.77
CA VAL A 226 -11.17 17.88 -7.37
C VAL A 226 -12.04 18.19 -6.14
N GLY A 227 -11.46 18.86 -5.15
CA GLY A 227 -12.14 19.25 -3.91
C GLY A 227 -12.23 18.15 -2.85
N VAL A 228 -11.83 16.91 -3.16
CA VAL A 228 -11.71 15.83 -2.19
C VAL A 228 -10.33 15.86 -1.57
N LEU A 229 -10.28 16.02 -0.24
CA LEU A 229 -9.04 16.12 0.52
C LEU A 229 -9.00 15.00 1.56
N HIS A 230 -8.43 13.86 1.17
CA HIS A 230 -8.10 12.77 2.08
C HIS A 230 -6.63 12.87 2.52
N HIS A 231 -6.30 12.16 3.60
CA HIS A 231 -4.96 12.16 4.20
C HIS A 231 -4.41 13.58 4.45
N LYS A 232 -3.08 13.72 4.50
CA LYS A 232 -2.38 15.02 4.63
C LYS A 232 -1.45 15.26 3.43
N HIS A 233 -1.72 14.66 2.27
CA HIS A 233 -0.89 14.81 1.07
C HIS A 233 -1.34 15.98 0.16
N HIS A 234 -2.02 16.97 0.73
CA HIS A 234 -2.64 18.09 0.03
C HIS A 234 -2.33 19.43 0.72
N PHE A 235 -2.55 20.55 0.05
CA PHE A 235 -2.16 21.88 0.54
C PHE A 235 -3.04 22.43 1.68
N GLY A 236 -4.07 21.69 2.09
CA GLY A 236 -4.84 21.98 3.30
C GLY A 236 -4.13 21.54 4.59
N ALA A 237 -3.04 20.77 4.48
CA ALA A 237 -2.22 20.36 5.62
C ALA A 237 -1.30 21.49 6.15
N VAL A 238 -1.21 22.62 5.46
CA VAL A 238 -0.46 23.81 5.90
C VAL A 238 -1.40 24.97 6.24
N LYS A 239 -0.94 25.88 7.10
CA LYS A 239 -1.78 26.95 7.67
C LYS A 239 -2.11 28.05 6.67
N SER A 240 -1.27 28.24 5.66
CA SER A 240 -1.36 29.34 4.70
C SER A 240 -1.57 28.79 3.29
N LYS A 241 -2.41 29.45 2.51
CA LYS A 241 -2.54 29.15 1.08
C LYS A 241 -1.23 29.48 0.36
N ILE A 242 -0.81 28.61 -0.54
CA ILE A 242 0.49 28.72 -1.22
C ILE A 242 0.29 29.21 -2.65
N SER A 243 1.03 30.26 -3.03
CA SER A 243 1.03 30.78 -4.39
C SER A 243 1.76 29.80 -5.33
N PRO A 244 1.22 29.50 -6.53
CA PRO A 244 1.90 28.69 -7.54
C PRO A 244 2.89 29.50 -8.40
N TYR A 245 2.87 30.83 -8.32
CA TYR A 245 3.62 31.71 -9.24
C TYR A 245 5.03 32.05 -8.76
N VAL A 246 5.94 32.37 -9.68
CA VAL A 246 7.35 32.72 -9.37
C VAL A 246 7.40 33.88 -8.37
N VAL A 247 6.67 34.96 -8.62
CA VAL A 247 6.41 36.04 -7.67
C VAL A 247 5.06 35.74 -6.99
N PRO A 248 5.01 35.57 -5.65
CA PRO A 248 3.77 35.24 -4.95
C PRO A 248 2.62 36.20 -5.27
N GLY A 249 1.49 35.65 -5.73
CA GLY A 249 0.29 36.42 -6.08
C GLY A 249 0.28 37.08 -7.47
N ASP A 250 1.37 37.02 -8.24
CA ASP A 250 1.44 37.59 -9.59
C ASP A 250 1.43 36.49 -10.67
N PRO A 251 0.28 36.24 -11.34
CA PRO A 251 0.20 35.24 -12.40
C PRO A 251 1.07 35.55 -13.63
N LYS A 252 1.48 36.81 -13.84
CA LYS A 252 2.32 37.21 -14.98
C LYS A 252 3.79 36.84 -14.78
N SER A 253 4.19 36.49 -13.57
CA SER A 253 5.57 36.11 -13.24
C SER A 253 5.95 34.70 -13.71
N GLY A 254 5.00 33.93 -14.22
CA GLY A 254 5.17 32.51 -14.56
C GLY A 254 4.85 31.58 -13.39
N VAL A 255 4.76 30.28 -13.67
CA VAL A 255 4.38 29.24 -12.70
C VAL A 255 5.62 28.48 -12.24
N LEU A 256 5.67 28.12 -10.95
CA LEU A 256 6.72 27.29 -10.39
C LEU A 256 6.74 25.90 -11.05
N PRO A 257 7.91 25.22 -11.09
CA PRO A 257 8.00 23.87 -11.63
C PRO A 257 7.02 22.89 -10.97
N ARG A 258 6.61 21.86 -11.73
CA ARG A 258 5.81 20.71 -11.24
C ARG A 258 4.41 21.08 -10.74
N ILE A 259 3.86 22.17 -11.28
CA ILE A 259 2.46 22.57 -11.15
C ILE A 259 1.87 22.61 -12.56
N SER A 260 0.79 21.87 -12.77
CA SER A 260 0.05 21.91 -14.03
C SER A 260 -0.67 23.25 -14.18
N THR A 261 -0.59 23.82 -15.38
CA THR A 261 -1.40 24.98 -15.80
C THR A 261 -2.68 24.58 -16.52
N ASP A 262 -2.86 23.29 -16.78
CA ASP A 262 -4.09 22.77 -17.37
C ASP A 262 -5.23 22.75 -16.34
N PRO A 263 -6.49 22.91 -16.77
CA PRO A 263 -7.63 22.68 -15.90
C PRO A 263 -7.57 21.27 -15.29
N PRO A 264 -7.92 21.11 -14.00
CA PRO A 264 -7.83 19.80 -13.35
C PRO A 264 -8.88 18.81 -13.87
N GLY A 265 -9.92 19.29 -14.56
CA GLY A 265 -11.09 18.51 -14.94
C GLY A 265 -12.22 18.65 -13.92
N GLU A 266 -13.37 18.06 -14.22
CA GLU A 266 -14.55 18.11 -13.35
C GLU A 266 -14.62 16.86 -12.49
N TYR A 267 -15.07 17.01 -11.23
CA TYR A 267 -15.26 15.90 -10.30
C TYR A 267 -16.03 14.74 -10.96
N GLY A 268 -15.50 13.52 -10.84
CA GLY A 268 -16.11 12.28 -11.31
C GLY A 268 -15.98 12.00 -12.80
N THR A 269 -15.36 12.88 -13.58
CA THR A 269 -15.11 12.65 -15.02
C THR A 269 -13.91 11.74 -15.26
N ALA A 270 -13.88 11.10 -16.42
CA ALA A 270 -12.76 10.26 -16.87
C ALA A 270 -11.59 11.10 -17.38
N ASP A 271 -10.37 10.59 -17.22
CA ASP A 271 -9.19 11.12 -17.92
C ASP A 271 -8.13 10.03 -18.13
N LYS A 272 -7.00 10.39 -18.76
CA LYS A 272 -5.89 9.46 -19.04
C LYS A 272 -4.78 9.48 -17.98
N ARG A 273 -5.00 10.17 -16.86
CA ARG A 273 -3.97 10.39 -15.84
C ARG A 273 -3.99 9.25 -14.83
N VAL A 274 -2.82 8.80 -14.42
CA VAL A 274 -2.65 7.73 -13.41
C VAL A 274 -1.99 8.30 -12.15
N GLN A 275 -2.08 7.55 -11.06
CA GLN A 275 -1.51 7.96 -9.77
C GLN A 275 0.01 8.18 -9.87
N ALA A 276 0.54 9.10 -9.06
CA ALA A 276 1.97 9.43 -9.08
C ALA A 276 2.85 8.24 -8.67
N TYR A 277 4.01 8.14 -9.33
CA TYR A 277 5.03 7.16 -8.97
C TYR A 277 6.08 7.77 -8.04
N CYS A 278 6.72 6.91 -7.27
CA CYS A 278 7.93 7.20 -6.52
C CYS A 278 8.78 5.93 -6.36
N TYR A 279 10.02 6.07 -5.91
CA TYR A 279 10.75 4.95 -5.34
C TYR A 279 10.37 4.81 -3.86
N ARG A 280 10.01 3.60 -3.42
CA ARG A 280 9.96 3.26 -1.99
C ARG A 280 11.40 3.16 -1.53
N TRP A 281 11.91 4.20 -0.89
CA TRP A 281 13.34 4.32 -0.66
C TRP A 281 13.70 3.71 0.68
N CYS A 282 14.80 2.94 0.69
CA CYS A 282 15.40 2.41 1.91
C CYS A 282 16.47 3.38 2.41
N ALA A 283 16.33 3.90 3.64
CA ALA A 283 17.35 4.73 4.28
C ALA A 283 18.08 3.93 5.37
N SER A 284 19.27 4.35 5.79
CA SER A 284 19.89 3.91 7.04
C SER A 284 20.33 5.09 7.89
N ASN A 285 20.16 4.95 9.22
CA ASN A 285 20.73 5.88 10.20
C ASN A 285 21.91 5.29 10.99
N HIS A 286 22.38 4.08 10.65
CA HIS A 286 23.57 3.50 11.27
C HIS A 286 24.85 4.13 10.67
N PRO A 287 25.74 4.77 11.46
CA PRO A 287 26.87 5.54 10.92
C PRO A 287 27.76 4.77 9.95
N GLU A 288 28.03 3.49 10.22
CA GLU A 288 28.87 2.66 9.34
C GLU A 288 28.16 2.18 8.08
N ASN A 289 26.82 2.11 8.10
CA ASN A 289 26.00 1.63 6.97
C ASN A 289 25.34 2.79 6.19
N ARG A 290 25.74 4.03 6.43
CA ARG A 290 25.10 5.20 5.85
C ARG A 290 26.00 5.91 4.85
N ILE A 291 25.46 6.16 3.67
CA ILE A 291 26.02 7.06 2.64
C ILE A 291 25.17 8.32 2.65
N PRO A 292 25.73 9.51 2.95
CA PRO A 292 24.98 10.76 2.85
C PRO A 292 24.35 10.91 1.45
N PHE A 293 23.15 11.49 1.37
CA PHE A 293 22.46 11.64 0.10
C PHE A 293 23.34 12.41 -0.90
N PRO A 294 23.75 11.80 -2.03
CA PRO A 294 24.62 12.46 -2.99
C PRO A 294 23.86 13.56 -3.71
N LYS A 295 24.59 14.58 -4.17
CA LYS A 295 24.03 15.57 -5.10
C LYS A 295 23.83 14.88 -6.46
N PRO A 296 22.61 14.78 -7.00
CA PRO A 296 22.42 14.14 -8.30
C PRO A 296 22.93 15.04 -9.43
N ASP A 297 23.27 14.41 -10.56
CA ASP A 297 23.59 15.11 -11.79
C ASP A 297 22.38 15.93 -12.27
N GLY A 298 22.62 17.11 -12.84
CA GLY A 298 21.55 18.00 -13.28
C GLY A 298 20.73 18.66 -12.16
N TYR A 299 21.14 18.53 -10.89
CA TYR A 299 20.43 19.13 -9.74
C TYR A 299 20.17 20.63 -9.91
N ASP A 300 18.89 21.00 -9.91
CA ASP A 300 18.40 22.38 -9.89
C ASP A 300 17.54 22.62 -8.64
N PRO A 301 17.99 23.44 -7.67
CA PRO A 301 17.22 23.72 -6.46
C PRO A 301 15.90 24.45 -6.73
N LYS A 302 15.72 25.09 -7.90
CA LYS A 302 14.47 25.78 -8.27
C LYS A 302 13.30 24.80 -8.44
N GLN A 303 13.58 23.52 -8.71
CA GLN A 303 12.57 22.45 -8.76
C GLN A 303 11.84 22.25 -7.43
N TYR A 304 12.41 22.73 -6.32
CA TYR A 304 11.90 22.55 -4.96
C TYR A 304 11.47 23.87 -4.31
N GLU A 305 11.32 24.95 -5.09
CA GLU A 305 10.86 26.24 -4.57
C GLU A 305 9.50 26.14 -3.87
N LEU A 306 8.62 25.28 -4.38
CA LEU A 306 7.33 25.02 -3.77
C LEU A 306 7.45 24.40 -2.36
N LEU A 307 8.47 23.55 -2.16
CA LEU A 307 8.76 22.94 -0.86
C LEU A 307 9.25 23.98 0.16
N VAL A 308 10.02 24.99 -0.28
CA VAL A 308 10.40 26.13 0.59
C VAL A 308 9.16 26.84 1.12
N ARG A 309 8.21 27.16 0.25
CA ARG A 309 6.95 27.83 0.64
C ARG A 309 6.14 26.99 1.62
N ILE A 310 6.11 25.66 1.43
CA ILE A 310 5.46 24.73 2.36
C ILE A 310 6.12 24.77 3.75
N PHE A 311 7.45 24.84 3.81
CA PHE A 311 8.17 25.01 5.07
C PHE A 311 7.92 26.37 5.72
N GLU A 312 7.87 27.44 4.96
CA GLU A 312 7.52 28.79 5.43
C GLU A 312 6.09 28.85 5.99
N ALA A 313 5.16 28.08 5.40
CA ALA A 313 3.80 27.92 5.89
C ALA A 313 3.66 26.99 7.12
N GLY A 314 4.79 26.50 7.66
CA GLY A 314 4.85 25.83 8.95
C GLY A 314 4.91 24.30 8.91
N TRP A 315 5.04 23.67 7.75
CA TRP A 315 5.13 22.21 7.64
C TRP A 315 6.38 21.64 8.35
N ARG A 316 6.22 20.70 9.29
CA ARG A 316 7.35 20.04 9.98
C ARG A 316 7.21 18.52 10.08
N GLU A 317 6.22 17.94 9.42
CA GLU A 317 5.84 16.52 9.53
C GLU A 317 6.61 15.61 8.55
N THR A 318 7.67 16.09 7.89
CA THR A 318 8.45 15.35 6.85
C THR A 318 8.82 13.91 7.22
N PHE A 319 9.03 13.61 8.51
CA PHE A 319 9.50 12.31 9.01
C PHE A 319 8.37 11.37 9.48
N GLU A 320 7.09 11.73 9.36
CA GLU A 320 5.98 10.88 9.81
C GLU A 320 5.87 9.54 9.06
N LYS A 321 6.50 9.43 7.88
CA LYS A 321 6.52 8.21 7.04
C LYS A 321 7.88 7.55 6.88
N PHE A 322 8.81 7.84 7.79
CA PHE A 322 10.05 7.08 7.90
C PHE A 322 9.75 5.80 8.67
N ASP A 323 9.10 4.85 8.00
CA ASP A 323 8.64 3.62 8.62
C ASP A 323 9.83 2.70 8.89
N ASP A 324 10.12 2.46 10.17
CA ASP A 324 11.25 1.64 10.60
C ASP A 324 11.13 0.20 10.08
N ILE A 325 12.21 -0.29 9.50
CA ILE A 325 12.43 -1.69 9.14
C ILE A 325 13.69 -2.21 9.89
N PRO A 326 13.96 -3.53 9.91
CA PRO A 326 15.08 -4.07 10.68
C PRO A 326 16.43 -3.40 10.34
N ASN A 327 17.37 -3.50 11.28
CA ASN A 327 18.75 -3.03 11.10
C ASN A 327 18.89 -1.51 10.91
N ARG A 328 18.09 -0.73 11.65
CA ARG A 328 18.16 0.75 11.65
C ARG A 328 18.02 1.32 10.23
N LYS A 329 17.11 0.73 9.48
CA LYS A 329 16.73 1.16 8.14
C LYS A 329 15.28 1.61 8.11
N THR A 330 14.88 2.25 7.03
CA THR A 330 13.46 2.56 6.79
C THR A 330 13.00 1.97 5.47
N ASP A 331 11.70 1.80 5.34
CA ASP A 331 11.00 1.92 4.08
C ASP A 331 10.30 3.28 4.13
N THR A 332 10.47 4.12 3.12
CA THR A 332 9.89 5.46 3.14
C THR A 332 9.11 5.75 1.87
N ASN A 333 7.85 6.12 2.08
CA ASN A 333 6.89 6.52 1.07
C ASN A 333 6.72 8.05 1.04
N ASN A 334 5.72 8.52 0.29
CA ASN A 334 5.30 9.92 0.25
C ASN A 334 4.71 10.40 1.59
N HIS A 335 4.94 11.68 1.94
CA HIS A 335 4.25 12.36 3.02
C HIS A 335 4.23 13.88 2.83
N GLY A 336 3.06 14.49 3.04
CA GLY A 336 2.85 15.93 2.91
C GLY A 336 2.48 16.43 1.51
N PRO A 337 2.28 17.75 1.34
CA PRO A 337 1.79 18.36 0.10
C PRO A 337 2.78 18.31 -1.08
N PHE A 338 4.08 18.23 -0.78
CA PHE A 338 5.16 18.07 -1.75
C PHE A 338 6.17 17.06 -1.22
N SER A 339 6.20 15.89 -1.84
CA SER A 339 6.84 14.68 -1.32
C SER A 339 7.63 13.93 -2.41
N THR A 340 8.04 12.70 -2.13
CA THR A 340 8.72 11.81 -3.07
C THR A 340 7.87 11.39 -4.27
N ASP A 341 6.54 11.47 -4.20
CA ASP A 341 5.66 11.35 -5.39
C ASP A 341 5.99 12.43 -6.43
N ASN A 342 6.39 12.01 -7.64
CA ASN A 342 6.66 12.92 -8.75
C ASN A 342 5.40 13.16 -9.60
N ILE A 343 4.45 13.85 -8.99
CA ILE A 343 3.09 14.01 -9.51
C ILE A 343 3.08 14.54 -10.95
N GLY A 344 2.43 13.79 -11.84
CA GLY A 344 2.19 14.16 -13.24
C GLY A 344 3.30 13.82 -14.23
N MET A 345 4.42 13.24 -13.77
CA MET A 345 5.57 12.93 -14.62
C MET A 345 5.55 11.51 -15.20
N ASN A 346 4.46 10.77 -15.01
CA ASN A 346 4.33 9.36 -15.39
C ASN A 346 3.10 9.02 -16.25
N TYR A 347 2.35 10.01 -16.73
CA TYR A 347 1.07 9.75 -17.43
C TYR A 347 1.20 8.92 -18.72
N ASP A 348 2.30 9.07 -19.45
CA ASP A 348 2.57 8.32 -20.68
C ASP A 348 3.26 6.97 -20.42
N TYR A 349 3.79 6.72 -19.21
CA TYR A 349 4.49 5.48 -18.85
C TYR A 349 3.75 4.20 -19.25
N PRO A 350 2.41 4.07 -19.06
CA PRO A 350 1.70 2.84 -19.38
C PRO A 350 1.89 2.43 -20.83
N GLU A 351 1.83 3.39 -21.77
CA GLU A 351 1.88 3.13 -23.21
C GLU A 351 3.20 3.51 -23.89
N ALA A 352 4.12 4.14 -23.15
CA ALA A 352 5.41 4.60 -23.64
C ALA A 352 6.27 3.48 -24.26
N SER A 353 7.13 3.87 -25.22
CA SER A 353 8.23 3.03 -25.72
C SER A 353 9.20 2.67 -24.57
N TYR A 354 10.07 1.68 -24.76
CA TYR A 354 11.03 1.34 -23.70
C TYR A 354 12.04 2.45 -23.45
N GLU A 355 12.43 3.16 -24.51
CA GLU A 355 13.28 4.36 -24.44
C GLU A 355 12.59 5.46 -23.64
N ARG A 356 11.31 5.72 -23.94
CA ARG A 356 10.55 6.74 -23.23
C ARG A 356 10.29 6.35 -21.77
N ARG A 357 10.04 5.08 -21.46
CA ARG A 357 9.97 4.60 -20.07
C ARG A 357 11.28 4.82 -19.34
N LYS A 358 12.43 4.56 -19.98
CA LYS A 358 13.74 4.83 -19.38
C LYS A 358 13.91 6.31 -19.02
N GLU A 359 13.53 7.23 -19.92
CA GLU A 359 13.54 8.67 -19.62
C GLU A 359 12.66 9.03 -18.42
N ILE A 360 11.46 8.44 -18.34
CA ILE A 360 10.53 8.65 -17.22
C ILE A 360 11.15 8.13 -15.91
N LEU A 361 11.78 6.94 -15.93
CA LEU A 361 12.45 6.38 -14.75
C LEU A 361 13.61 7.26 -14.30
N ASP A 362 14.39 7.79 -15.24
CA ASP A 362 15.49 8.71 -14.95
C ASP A 362 14.98 10.03 -14.36
N GLU A 363 13.87 10.59 -14.88
CA GLU A 363 13.18 11.77 -14.32
C GLU A 363 12.76 11.55 -12.86
N HIS A 364 12.16 10.39 -12.54
CA HIS A 364 11.76 10.07 -11.17
C HIS A 364 12.94 9.86 -10.23
N ARG A 365 14.01 9.20 -10.71
CA ARG A 365 15.24 9.00 -9.95
C ARG A 365 15.90 10.34 -9.62
N GLN A 366 16.10 11.20 -10.62
CA GLN A 366 16.72 12.52 -10.44
C GLN A 366 15.88 13.43 -9.52
N TYR A 367 14.55 13.43 -9.70
CA TYR A 367 13.64 14.17 -8.83
C TYR A 367 13.77 13.74 -7.37
N GLN A 368 13.67 12.44 -7.08
CA GLN A 368 13.64 11.98 -5.70
C GLN A 368 15.01 12.10 -5.03
N GLN A 369 16.11 11.81 -5.75
CA GLN A 369 17.47 12.06 -5.25
C GLN A 369 17.71 13.55 -4.99
N GLY A 370 17.20 14.41 -5.88
CA GLY A 370 17.31 15.86 -5.72
C GLY A 370 16.49 16.37 -4.54
N TRP A 371 15.30 15.82 -4.30
CA TRP A 371 14.48 16.12 -3.13
C TRP A 371 15.22 15.77 -1.84
N LEU A 372 15.80 14.56 -1.76
CA LEU A 372 16.59 14.12 -0.59
C LEU A 372 17.79 15.04 -0.36
N TYR A 373 18.54 15.36 -1.42
CA TYR A 373 19.67 16.28 -1.33
C TYR A 373 19.24 17.69 -0.91
N PHE A 374 18.14 18.21 -1.47
CA PHE A 374 17.59 19.52 -1.15
C PHE A 374 17.24 19.63 0.33
N VAL A 375 16.47 18.68 0.88
CA VAL A 375 16.06 18.68 2.28
C VAL A 375 17.27 18.58 3.23
N ALA A 376 18.31 17.83 2.86
CA ALA A 376 19.51 17.70 3.68
C ALA A 376 20.50 18.89 3.57
N ASN A 377 20.42 19.74 2.53
CA ASN A 377 21.51 20.68 2.23
C ASN A 377 21.10 22.13 1.93
N ASP A 378 19.89 22.41 1.45
CA ASP A 378 19.50 23.78 1.12
C ASP A 378 19.32 24.62 2.40
N PRO A 379 19.96 25.80 2.53
CA PRO A 379 19.91 26.61 3.74
C PRO A 379 18.52 27.20 4.04
N ARG A 380 17.59 27.18 3.06
CA ARG A 380 16.21 27.64 3.24
C ARG A 380 15.32 26.58 3.89
N VAL A 381 15.78 25.33 3.97
CA VAL A 381 15.08 24.27 4.71
C VAL A 381 15.22 24.53 6.21
N PRO A 382 14.14 24.44 7.01
CA PRO A 382 14.21 24.64 8.45
C PRO A 382 15.28 23.75 9.10
N LYS A 383 16.12 24.35 9.95
CA LYS A 383 17.29 23.68 10.56
C LYS A 383 16.94 22.35 11.24
N VAL A 384 15.81 22.30 11.96
CA VAL A 384 15.30 21.07 12.60
C VAL A 384 15.03 19.94 11.59
N VAL A 385 14.45 20.26 10.43
CA VAL A 385 14.19 19.27 9.36
C VAL A 385 15.50 18.84 8.71
N GLN A 386 16.37 19.80 8.43
CA GLN A 386 17.67 19.53 7.81
C GLN A 386 18.55 18.63 8.70
N ASP A 387 18.61 18.91 10.00
CA ASP A 387 19.42 18.14 10.95
C ASP A 387 18.89 16.73 11.16
N GLU A 388 17.57 16.55 11.15
CA GLU A 388 16.96 15.22 11.17
C GLU A 388 17.25 14.45 9.87
N MET A 389 17.07 15.07 8.70
CA MET A 389 17.37 14.41 7.41
C MET A 389 18.83 13.96 7.32
N ARG A 390 19.79 14.75 7.83
CA ARG A 390 21.22 14.42 7.86
C ARG A 390 21.58 13.23 8.75
N LYS A 391 20.67 12.74 9.59
CA LYS A 391 20.83 11.48 10.32
C LYS A 391 20.66 10.27 9.39
N TRP A 392 19.95 10.44 8.29
CA TRP A 392 19.66 9.41 7.31
C TRP A 392 20.55 9.51 6.08
N GLY A 393 20.60 8.42 5.31
CA GLY A 393 21.34 8.31 4.06
C GLY A 393 21.04 6.98 3.37
N LEU A 394 21.64 6.74 2.21
CA LEU A 394 21.50 5.46 1.51
C LEU A 394 22.23 4.35 2.28
N PRO A 395 21.63 3.15 2.44
CA PRO A 395 22.27 1.99 3.06
C PRO A 395 23.41 1.45 2.20
N LYS A 396 24.60 1.19 2.77
CA LYS A 396 25.73 0.62 2.01
C LYS A 396 25.52 -0.83 1.58
N ASP A 397 24.62 -1.54 2.26
CA ASP A 397 24.40 -2.98 2.08
C ASP A 397 23.18 -3.35 1.24
N GLU A 398 22.29 -2.40 0.91
CA GLU A 398 21.19 -2.60 -0.05
C GLU A 398 21.58 -2.08 -1.44
N PHE A 399 21.02 -2.71 -2.49
CA PHE A 399 21.10 -2.26 -3.88
C PHE A 399 22.53 -1.92 -4.36
N LYS A 400 23.51 -2.73 -3.93
CA LYS A 400 24.95 -2.45 -4.07
C LYS A 400 25.42 -2.26 -5.52
N ASP A 401 24.71 -2.86 -6.47
CA ASP A 401 24.98 -2.82 -7.90
C ASP A 401 24.23 -1.69 -8.63
N ASN A 402 23.39 -0.92 -7.93
CA ASN A 402 22.64 0.22 -8.48
C ASN A 402 22.91 1.51 -7.67
N GLY A 403 24.14 1.68 -7.18
CA GLY A 403 24.55 2.87 -6.42
C GLY A 403 23.78 3.04 -5.11
N ASN A 404 23.38 1.93 -4.48
CA ASN A 404 22.57 1.90 -3.26
C ASN A 404 21.17 2.53 -3.42
N TRP A 405 20.69 2.65 -4.65
CA TRP A 405 19.35 3.12 -4.99
C TRP A 405 18.43 1.94 -5.32
N PRO A 406 17.15 1.95 -4.91
CA PRO A 406 16.24 0.85 -5.22
C PRO A 406 16.13 0.54 -6.71
N HIS A 407 16.05 -0.74 -7.06
CA HIS A 407 15.99 -1.19 -8.46
C HIS A 407 14.64 -0.92 -9.12
N GLN A 408 13.56 -0.92 -8.33
CA GLN A 408 12.19 -0.87 -8.82
C GLN A 408 11.52 0.46 -8.46
N ILE A 409 10.97 1.14 -9.47
CA ILE A 409 10.03 2.24 -9.20
C ILE A 409 8.69 1.65 -8.79
N TYR A 410 7.95 2.33 -7.90
CA TYR A 410 6.60 1.95 -7.56
C TYR A 410 5.63 2.37 -8.68
N VAL A 411 5.52 1.51 -9.70
CA VAL A 411 4.44 1.58 -10.70
C VAL A 411 3.14 1.22 -9.98
N ARG A 412 2.42 2.22 -9.46
CA ARG A 412 1.17 2.01 -8.71
C ARG A 412 0.04 1.54 -9.60
N GLU A 413 0.07 1.93 -10.86
CA GLU A 413 -0.96 1.67 -11.84
C GLU A 413 -0.35 1.90 -13.23
N ALA A 414 -0.58 0.98 -14.17
CA ALA A 414 -0.30 1.22 -15.57
C ALA A 414 -1.53 0.87 -16.42
N ARG A 415 -1.46 -0.22 -17.18
CA ARG A 415 -2.63 -0.78 -17.86
C ARG A 415 -3.42 -1.63 -16.88
N ARG A 416 -4.75 -1.62 -17.00
CA ARG A 416 -5.64 -2.53 -16.28
C ARG A 416 -6.50 -3.28 -17.28
N MET A 417 -6.44 -4.60 -17.29
CA MET A 417 -7.16 -5.43 -18.25
C MET A 417 -8.66 -5.12 -18.24
N ILE A 418 -9.35 -5.29 -19.36
CA ILE A 418 -10.82 -5.37 -19.40
C ILE A 418 -11.18 -6.84 -19.64
N GLY A 419 -11.19 -7.61 -18.56
CA GLY A 419 -11.37 -9.06 -18.54
C GLY A 419 -12.84 -9.50 -18.59
N GLN A 420 -13.09 -10.77 -18.25
CA GLN A 420 -14.46 -11.29 -18.09
C GLN A 420 -15.23 -10.59 -16.97
N PHE A 421 -14.53 -10.13 -15.94
CA PHE A 421 -15.09 -9.36 -14.83
C PHE A 421 -14.18 -8.17 -14.51
N VAL A 422 -14.75 -7.00 -14.32
CA VAL A 422 -14.02 -5.79 -13.87
C VAL A 422 -14.32 -5.59 -12.40
N MET A 423 -13.30 -5.70 -11.55
CA MET A 423 -13.44 -5.39 -10.13
C MET A 423 -13.63 -3.88 -9.94
N THR A 424 -14.66 -3.48 -9.22
CA THR A 424 -14.99 -2.06 -8.97
C THR A 424 -15.01 -1.75 -7.47
N GLU A 425 -15.12 -0.47 -7.11
CA GLU A 425 -15.41 -0.01 -5.76
C GLU A 425 -16.59 -0.79 -5.14
N ASN A 426 -17.57 -1.20 -5.96
CA ASN A 426 -18.78 -1.86 -5.47
C ASN A 426 -18.51 -3.23 -4.85
N GLU A 427 -17.61 -4.03 -5.44
CA GLU A 427 -17.25 -5.34 -4.91
C GLU A 427 -16.38 -5.19 -3.65
N LEU A 428 -15.41 -4.26 -3.67
CA LEU A 428 -14.56 -3.97 -2.52
C LEU A 428 -15.36 -3.48 -1.31
N MET A 429 -16.38 -2.66 -1.57
CA MET A 429 -17.30 -2.13 -0.55
C MET A 429 -18.46 -3.08 -0.23
N LYS A 430 -18.54 -4.24 -0.89
CA LYS A 430 -19.62 -5.24 -0.73
C LYS A 430 -21.02 -4.70 -1.03
N LYS A 431 -21.11 -3.70 -1.89
CA LYS A 431 -22.38 -3.23 -2.47
C LYS A 431 -22.93 -4.26 -3.46
N LYS A 432 -22.04 -5.04 -4.07
CA LYS A 432 -22.34 -6.15 -4.99
C LYS A 432 -21.52 -7.39 -4.61
N PRO A 433 -22.02 -8.60 -4.88
CA PRO A 433 -21.27 -9.82 -4.63
C PRO A 433 -20.11 -9.97 -5.62
N THR A 434 -19.00 -10.53 -5.14
CA THR A 434 -17.91 -10.97 -6.02
C THR A 434 -18.14 -12.43 -6.43
N PRO A 435 -18.25 -12.75 -7.72
CA PRO A 435 -18.34 -14.14 -8.18
C PRO A 435 -16.98 -14.83 -8.10
N ASP A 436 -17.00 -16.16 -8.01
CA ASP A 436 -15.86 -17.04 -8.30
C ASP A 436 -14.54 -16.58 -7.68
N SER A 437 -14.52 -16.42 -6.35
CA SER A 437 -13.35 -15.93 -5.60
C SER A 437 -12.12 -16.80 -5.84
N VAL A 438 -11.00 -16.16 -6.20
CA VAL A 438 -9.67 -16.79 -6.35
C VAL A 438 -8.64 -16.25 -5.36
N GLY A 439 -9.07 -15.43 -4.43
CA GLY A 439 -8.21 -14.78 -3.45
C GLY A 439 -8.93 -13.64 -2.77
N MET A 440 -8.27 -13.03 -1.80
CA MET A 440 -8.84 -11.94 -1.04
C MET A 440 -7.88 -10.76 -0.93
N GLY A 441 -8.45 -9.56 -0.93
CA GLY A 441 -7.79 -8.33 -0.54
C GLY A 441 -8.36 -7.82 0.78
N SER A 442 -7.62 -6.95 1.46
CA SER A 442 -8.08 -6.34 2.71
C SER A 442 -7.51 -4.95 2.98
N TYR A 443 -6.59 -4.47 2.14
CA TYR A 443 -6.05 -3.13 2.26
C TYR A 443 -7.11 -2.08 1.90
N THR A 444 -6.99 -0.88 2.46
CA THR A 444 -7.91 0.21 2.13
C THR A 444 -7.88 0.54 0.64
N ILE A 445 -8.93 1.15 0.11
CA ILE A 445 -8.84 1.80 -1.19
C ILE A 445 -7.89 2.98 -1.00
N ASP A 446 -6.73 2.89 -1.65
CA ASP A 446 -5.62 3.84 -1.54
C ASP A 446 -5.17 4.27 -2.94
N SER A 447 -5.53 5.51 -3.29
CA SER A 447 -5.03 6.20 -4.48
C SER A 447 -4.10 7.32 -4.06
N HIS A 448 -2.97 7.48 -4.73
CA HIS A 448 -2.09 8.63 -4.55
C HIS A 448 -2.52 9.81 -5.43
N ASN A 449 -1.98 11.00 -5.12
CA ASN A 449 -2.21 12.18 -5.93
C ASN A 449 -1.92 11.93 -7.42
N VAL A 450 -2.83 12.37 -8.28
CA VAL A 450 -2.75 12.21 -9.73
C VAL A 450 -2.20 13.48 -10.37
N GLN A 451 -2.60 14.67 -9.92
CA GLN A 451 -2.11 15.95 -10.44
C GLN A 451 -1.96 17.01 -9.36
N ARG A 452 -1.11 17.99 -9.65
CA ARG A 452 -0.95 19.25 -8.90
C ARG A 452 -1.35 20.38 -9.82
N TYR A 453 -2.30 21.21 -9.41
CA TYR A 453 -2.94 22.21 -10.26
C TYR A 453 -3.11 23.56 -9.54
N ILE A 454 -3.52 24.57 -10.30
CA ILE A 454 -3.86 25.91 -9.79
C ILE A 454 -5.38 25.99 -9.61
N THR A 455 -5.84 26.28 -8.39
CA THR A 455 -7.26 26.47 -8.09
C THR A 455 -7.79 27.75 -8.74
N PRO A 456 -9.12 27.89 -8.94
CA PRO A 456 -9.72 29.12 -9.47
C PRO A 456 -9.35 30.38 -8.66
N GLU A 457 -9.08 30.23 -7.37
CA GLU A 457 -8.66 31.33 -6.47
C GLU A 457 -7.16 31.68 -6.60
N GLY A 458 -6.40 30.97 -7.44
CA GLY A 458 -4.99 31.27 -7.72
C GLY A 458 -4.00 30.64 -6.74
N TYR A 459 -4.35 29.53 -6.10
CA TYR A 459 -3.46 28.79 -5.18
C TYR A 459 -3.13 27.41 -5.71
N VAL A 460 -2.05 26.79 -5.23
CA VAL A 460 -1.73 25.41 -5.60
C VAL A 460 -2.57 24.41 -4.78
N GLN A 461 -2.97 23.31 -5.43
CA GLN A 461 -3.62 22.18 -4.78
C GLN A 461 -3.23 20.85 -5.46
N ASN A 462 -3.30 19.74 -4.71
CA ASN A 462 -3.22 18.39 -5.26
C ASN A 462 -4.61 17.75 -5.31
N GLU A 463 -4.85 16.83 -6.23
CA GLU A 463 -6.03 15.95 -6.24
C GLU A 463 -5.66 14.51 -6.60
N GLY A 464 -6.58 13.59 -6.33
CA GLY A 464 -6.48 12.18 -6.67
C GLY A 464 -6.06 11.29 -5.49
N ASP A 465 -5.61 11.90 -4.39
CA ASP A 465 -5.32 11.18 -3.14
C ASP A 465 -6.61 10.76 -2.43
N ILE A 466 -6.84 9.45 -2.32
CA ILE A 466 -8.05 8.86 -1.77
C ILE A 466 -7.68 7.75 -0.79
N GLY A 467 -8.09 7.89 0.47
CA GLY A 467 -8.10 6.82 1.47
C GLY A 467 -9.51 6.44 1.90
N VAL A 468 -9.99 5.25 1.55
CA VAL A 468 -11.32 4.75 1.95
C VAL A 468 -11.18 3.40 2.65
N GLY A 469 -11.58 3.36 3.92
CA GLY A 469 -11.48 2.18 4.76
C GLY A 469 -12.49 1.09 4.40
N ILE A 470 -12.01 -0.11 4.10
CA ILE A 470 -12.85 -1.26 3.71
C ILE A 470 -12.64 -2.45 4.65
N SER A 471 -13.49 -3.47 4.50
CA SER A 471 -13.33 -4.78 5.13
C SER A 471 -12.76 -5.76 4.10
N PRO A 472 -12.22 -6.93 4.53
CA PRO A 472 -11.71 -7.92 3.59
C PRO A 472 -12.75 -8.30 2.54
N TYR A 473 -12.32 -8.40 1.28
CA TYR A 473 -13.14 -8.61 0.10
C TYR A 473 -12.55 -9.71 -0.78
N SER A 474 -13.39 -10.38 -1.55
CA SER A 474 -12.98 -11.42 -2.50
C SER A 474 -12.61 -10.82 -3.84
N ILE A 475 -11.73 -11.48 -4.59
CA ILE A 475 -11.30 -11.10 -5.94
C ILE A 475 -11.78 -12.15 -6.93
N ALA A 476 -12.49 -11.72 -7.97
CA ALA A 476 -13.13 -12.63 -8.92
C ALA A 476 -12.14 -13.28 -9.89
N TYR A 477 -12.33 -14.56 -10.19
CA TYR A 477 -11.54 -15.28 -11.20
C TYR A 477 -11.56 -14.57 -12.56
N GLY A 478 -12.73 -14.08 -12.98
CA GLY A 478 -12.92 -13.35 -14.23
C GLY A 478 -12.08 -12.07 -14.35
N SER A 479 -11.50 -11.58 -13.25
CA SER A 479 -10.57 -10.44 -13.26
C SER A 479 -9.16 -10.81 -13.72
N LEU A 480 -8.80 -12.09 -13.70
CA LEU A 480 -7.49 -12.59 -14.10
C LEU A 480 -7.43 -13.07 -15.56
N VAL A 481 -8.58 -13.19 -16.23
CA VAL A 481 -8.66 -13.75 -17.58
C VAL A 481 -9.25 -12.75 -18.60
N PRO A 482 -8.71 -12.69 -19.82
CA PRO A 482 -9.29 -11.90 -20.91
C PRO A 482 -10.72 -12.33 -21.24
N LYS A 483 -11.50 -11.44 -21.86
CA LYS A 483 -12.80 -11.82 -22.44
C LYS A 483 -12.61 -12.97 -23.45
N LYS A 484 -13.59 -13.87 -23.53
CA LYS A 484 -13.62 -14.89 -24.60
C LYS A 484 -13.55 -14.18 -25.96
N GLY A 485 -12.81 -14.73 -26.91
CA GLY A 485 -12.56 -14.08 -28.20
C GLY A 485 -11.22 -13.33 -28.29
N GLN A 486 -10.60 -12.97 -27.15
CA GLN A 486 -9.39 -12.12 -27.16
C GLN A 486 -8.10 -12.94 -27.09
N CYS A 487 -7.95 -13.75 -26.04
CA CYS A 487 -6.77 -14.59 -25.86
C CYS A 487 -7.10 -15.77 -24.94
N GLU A 488 -7.13 -16.98 -25.48
CA GLU A 488 -7.60 -18.18 -24.77
C GLU A 488 -6.61 -18.75 -23.75
N ASN A 489 -5.32 -18.42 -23.88
CA ASN A 489 -4.25 -19.04 -23.11
C ASN A 489 -3.36 -18.03 -22.38
N LEU A 490 -3.95 -16.90 -21.98
CA LEU A 490 -3.29 -15.85 -21.22
C LEU A 490 -4.01 -15.60 -19.89
N VAL A 491 -3.26 -15.52 -18.81
CA VAL A 491 -3.71 -15.04 -17.50
C VAL A 491 -2.94 -13.76 -17.15
N VAL A 492 -3.59 -12.79 -16.51
CA VAL A 492 -2.97 -11.54 -16.07
C VAL A 492 -3.14 -11.42 -14.56
N THR A 493 -2.03 -11.33 -13.82
CA THR A 493 -2.05 -11.46 -12.34
C THR A 493 -1.64 -10.18 -11.60
N VAL A 494 -1.06 -9.21 -12.30
CA VAL A 494 -0.70 -7.89 -11.77
C VAL A 494 -1.61 -6.82 -12.34
N CYS A 495 -1.63 -6.66 -13.67
CA CYS A 495 -2.50 -5.71 -14.39
C CYS A 495 -3.96 -6.19 -14.51
N VAL A 496 -4.50 -6.71 -13.41
CA VAL A 496 -5.80 -7.38 -13.37
C VAL A 496 -6.96 -6.46 -13.74
N SER A 497 -8.06 -7.08 -14.13
CA SER A 497 -9.23 -6.35 -14.59
C SER A 497 -9.97 -5.66 -13.45
N SER A 498 -9.81 -4.35 -13.39
CA SER A 498 -10.30 -3.48 -12.33
C SER A 498 -10.41 -2.02 -12.78
N THR A 499 -11.25 -1.25 -12.09
CA THR A 499 -11.27 0.22 -12.21
C THR A 499 -10.07 0.82 -11.48
N HIS A 500 -9.72 2.07 -11.81
CA HIS A 500 -8.60 2.78 -11.18
C HIS A 500 -8.70 2.75 -9.65
N ILE A 501 -9.89 3.03 -9.13
CA ILE A 501 -10.09 3.13 -7.69
C ILE A 501 -10.06 1.77 -7.00
N ALA A 502 -10.59 0.72 -7.63
CA ALA A 502 -10.52 -0.63 -7.08
C ALA A 502 -9.08 -1.17 -7.07
N PHE A 503 -8.30 -0.83 -8.11
CA PHE A 503 -6.89 -1.20 -8.20
C PHE A 503 -6.08 -0.63 -7.05
N GLY A 504 -6.45 0.55 -6.53
CA GLY A 504 -5.84 1.18 -5.35
C GLY A 504 -5.78 0.28 -4.11
N SER A 505 -6.67 -0.72 -4.01
CA SER A 505 -6.62 -1.74 -2.96
C SER A 505 -6.01 -3.07 -3.43
N ILE A 506 -6.30 -3.49 -4.67
CA ILE A 506 -5.88 -4.80 -5.19
C ILE A 506 -4.36 -4.87 -5.40
N ARG A 507 -3.71 -3.74 -5.71
CA ARG A 507 -2.30 -3.65 -6.14
C ARG A 507 -1.22 -4.00 -5.10
N MET A 508 -1.59 -4.60 -3.98
CA MET A 508 -0.66 -4.91 -2.90
C MET A 508 0.14 -6.19 -3.23
N GLU A 509 1.45 -6.17 -2.97
CA GLU A 509 2.35 -7.32 -3.19
C GLU A 509 1.82 -8.66 -2.64
N PRO A 510 1.30 -8.77 -1.39
CA PRO A 510 0.71 -10.01 -0.91
C PRO A 510 -0.46 -10.51 -1.76
N VAL A 511 -1.26 -9.58 -2.31
CA VAL A 511 -2.38 -9.90 -3.19
C VAL A 511 -1.87 -10.36 -4.55
N PHE A 512 -0.87 -9.70 -5.13
CA PHE A 512 -0.25 -10.15 -6.37
C PHE A 512 0.36 -11.55 -6.27
N MET A 513 0.94 -11.92 -5.12
CA MET A 513 1.38 -13.30 -4.86
C MET A 513 0.19 -14.28 -4.83
N ILE A 514 -0.91 -13.92 -4.17
CA ILE A 514 -2.15 -14.73 -4.16
C ILE A 514 -2.66 -14.94 -5.59
N LEU A 515 -2.76 -13.87 -6.37
CA LEU A 515 -3.27 -13.92 -7.74
C LEU A 515 -2.30 -14.65 -8.69
N GLY A 516 -0.99 -14.58 -8.43
CA GLY A 516 0.03 -15.38 -9.11
C GLY A 516 -0.17 -16.87 -8.91
N GLN A 517 -0.36 -17.30 -7.65
CA GLN A 517 -0.68 -18.70 -7.33
C GLN A 517 -1.99 -19.14 -7.98
N SER A 518 -3.03 -18.32 -7.87
CA SER A 518 -4.34 -18.68 -8.41
C SER A 518 -4.38 -18.72 -9.94
N GLY A 519 -3.71 -17.77 -10.59
CA GLY A 519 -3.56 -17.73 -12.04
C GLY A 519 -2.79 -18.92 -12.60
N ALA A 520 -1.68 -19.31 -11.95
CA ALA A 520 -0.93 -20.51 -12.32
C ALA A 520 -1.74 -21.81 -12.12
N THR A 521 -2.58 -21.85 -11.08
CA THR A 521 -3.47 -22.98 -10.83
C THR A 521 -4.50 -23.14 -11.95
N ALA A 522 -5.13 -22.03 -12.34
CA ALA A 522 -6.05 -22.00 -13.48
C ALA A 522 -5.35 -22.40 -14.80
N ALA A 523 -4.17 -21.86 -15.07
CA ALA A 523 -3.39 -22.21 -16.25
C ALA A 523 -3.04 -23.71 -16.30
N ALA A 524 -2.62 -24.29 -15.17
CA ALA A 524 -2.30 -25.72 -15.08
C ALA A 524 -3.53 -26.61 -15.32
N LEU A 525 -4.69 -26.26 -14.75
CA LEU A 525 -5.96 -26.97 -15.00
C LEU A 525 -6.40 -26.84 -16.47
N ALA A 526 -6.21 -25.67 -17.08
CA ALA A 526 -6.51 -25.44 -18.49
C ALA A 526 -5.58 -26.24 -19.42
N ILE A 527 -4.30 -26.39 -19.06
CA ILE A 527 -3.36 -27.28 -19.76
C ILE A 527 -3.84 -28.74 -19.70
N ASP A 528 -4.25 -29.22 -18.53
CA ASP A 528 -4.70 -30.60 -18.34
C ASP A 528 -6.01 -30.91 -19.05
N GLY A 529 -6.93 -29.94 -19.06
CA GLY A 529 -8.18 -30.05 -19.81
C GLY A 529 -8.05 -29.79 -21.31
N ASN A 530 -6.92 -29.24 -21.76
CA ASN A 530 -6.74 -28.71 -23.12
C ASN A 530 -7.89 -27.75 -23.52
N ILE A 531 -8.19 -26.80 -22.65
CA ILE A 531 -9.28 -25.83 -22.79
C ILE A 531 -8.75 -24.39 -22.72
N PRO A 532 -9.53 -23.39 -23.20
CA PRO A 532 -9.29 -22.00 -22.87
C PRO A 532 -9.28 -21.80 -21.35
N VAL A 533 -8.44 -20.89 -20.86
CA VAL A 533 -8.38 -20.59 -19.42
C VAL A 533 -9.70 -20.03 -18.90
N GLN A 534 -10.45 -19.35 -19.76
CA GLN A 534 -11.81 -18.86 -19.51
C GLN A 534 -12.83 -19.97 -19.20
N ASP A 535 -12.56 -21.21 -19.60
CA ASP A 535 -13.48 -22.35 -19.49
C ASP A 535 -13.13 -23.29 -18.32
N VAL A 536 -12.11 -22.95 -17.53
CA VAL A 536 -11.77 -23.71 -16.32
C VAL A 536 -12.97 -23.70 -15.36
N ALA A 537 -13.46 -24.90 -15.02
CA ALA A 537 -14.57 -25.04 -14.09
C ALA A 537 -14.18 -24.48 -12.71
N TYR A 538 -14.94 -23.48 -12.24
CA TYR A 538 -14.63 -22.81 -10.97
C TYR A 538 -14.63 -23.77 -9.77
N THR A 539 -15.46 -24.81 -9.78
CA THR A 539 -15.48 -25.83 -8.72
C THR A 539 -14.13 -26.53 -8.56
N ALA A 540 -13.54 -26.99 -9.66
CA ALA A 540 -12.22 -27.63 -9.66
C ALA A 540 -11.10 -26.65 -9.26
N LEU A 541 -11.17 -25.40 -9.74
CA LEU A 541 -10.23 -24.36 -9.34
C LEU A 541 -10.32 -24.08 -7.83
N ARG A 542 -11.52 -23.84 -7.30
CA ARG A 542 -11.79 -23.57 -5.89
C ARG A 542 -11.27 -24.70 -4.99
N GLU A 543 -11.60 -25.95 -5.33
CA GLU A 543 -11.13 -27.13 -4.59
C GLU A 543 -9.61 -27.18 -4.52
N ARG A 544 -8.94 -26.92 -5.65
CA ARG A 544 -7.48 -26.92 -5.70
C ARG A 544 -6.87 -25.78 -4.89
N LEU A 545 -7.40 -24.55 -5.00
CA LEU A 545 -6.91 -23.40 -4.26
C LEU A 545 -7.04 -23.58 -2.74
N LEU A 546 -8.17 -24.10 -2.27
CA LEU A 546 -8.36 -24.40 -0.84
C LEU A 546 -7.41 -25.50 -0.36
N LYS A 547 -7.17 -26.53 -1.17
CA LYS A 547 -6.19 -27.59 -0.87
C LYS A 547 -4.78 -27.03 -0.73
N ASP A 548 -4.43 -26.04 -1.55
CA ASP A 548 -3.13 -25.35 -1.51
C ASP A 548 -3.07 -24.24 -0.45
N GLY A 549 -4.07 -24.18 0.45
CA GLY A 549 -4.09 -23.28 1.60
C GLY A 549 -4.48 -21.84 1.29
N GLN A 550 -5.06 -21.58 0.11
CA GLN A 550 -5.51 -20.25 -0.26
C GLN A 550 -6.79 -19.87 0.50
N VAL A 551 -6.94 -18.58 0.84
CA VAL A 551 -8.14 -18.06 1.50
C VAL A 551 -9.02 -17.39 0.47
N LEU A 552 -10.24 -17.91 0.29
CA LEU A 552 -11.19 -17.43 -0.72
C LEU A 552 -12.37 -16.65 -0.12
N GLU A 553 -12.63 -16.87 1.17
CA GLU A 553 -13.73 -16.30 1.93
C GLU A 553 -13.25 -16.03 3.37
N HIS A 554 -13.80 -15.01 4.03
CA HIS A 554 -13.47 -14.67 5.42
C HIS A 554 -14.74 -14.50 6.25
N ALA A 555 -14.84 -15.19 7.40
CA ALA A 555 -16.05 -15.28 8.21
C ALA A 555 -16.58 -13.93 8.75
N ASP A 556 -15.71 -12.92 8.90
CA ASP A 556 -16.12 -11.55 9.27
C ASP A 556 -16.75 -10.76 8.12
N SER A 557 -16.91 -11.36 6.94
CA SER A 557 -17.62 -10.75 5.81
C SER A 557 -19.12 -10.55 6.03
N ALA A 558 -19.68 -11.08 7.11
CA ALA A 558 -21.12 -11.08 7.42
C ALA A 558 -21.56 -10.12 8.54
N LYS A 559 -20.69 -9.27 9.11
CA LYS A 559 -21.16 -8.20 10.01
C LYS A 559 -21.01 -6.83 9.33
N PRO A 560 -22.12 -6.16 8.96
CA PRO A 560 -22.05 -4.74 8.65
C PRO A 560 -21.36 -4.03 9.82
N LYS A 561 -20.45 -3.10 9.54
CA LYS A 561 -20.00 -2.16 10.57
C LYS A 561 -21.28 -1.52 11.14
N ALA A 562 -21.49 -1.64 12.45
CA ALA A 562 -22.63 -1.03 13.10
C ALA A 562 -22.68 0.46 12.70
N GLU A 563 -23.82 0.88 12.17
CA GLU A 563 -24.06 2.27 11.78
C GLU A 563 -23.71 3.19 12.96
N LYS A 564 -22.97 4.27 12.70
CA LYS A 564 -22.63 5.22 13.75
C LYS A 564 -23.91 5.94 14.18
N VAL A 565 -24.34 5.72 15.41
CA VAL A 565 -25.53 6.35 15.99
C VAL A 565 -25.08 7.55 16.83
N PHE A 566 -25.33 8.75 16.31
CA PHE A 566 -25.19 10.01 17.04
C PHE A 566 -26.44 10.25 17.89
N ILE A 567 -26.25 10.56 19.18
CA ILE A 567 -27.33 10.82 20.11
C ILE A 567 -27.13 12.20 20.72
N SER A 568 -28.01 13.14 20.39
CA SER A 568 -27.99 14.47 21.00
C SER A 568 -28.33 14.35 22.50
N PRO A 569 -27.55 14.94 23.42
CA PRO A 569 -27.86 14.97 24.84
C PRO A 569 -29.27 15.48 25.14
N GLU A 570 -29.72 16.47 24.39
CA GLU A 570 -31.04 17.12 24.53
C GLU A 570 -32.20 16.22 24.13
N SER A 571 -31.93 15.20 23.31
CA SER A 571 -32.93 14.21 22.89
C SER A 571 -33.22 13.13 23.94
N LEU A 572 -32.41 13.07 25.01
CA LEU A 572 -32.49 12.04 26.04
C LEU A 572 -33.32 12.51 27.25
N PRO A 573 -34.09 11.61 27.89
CA PRO A 573 -34.87 11.98 29.07
C PRO A 573 -33.99 12.23 30.30
N GLY A 574 -34.44 13.10 31.19
CA GLY A 574 -33.74 13.42 32.44
C GLY A 574 -32.64 14.45 32.25
N VAL A 575 -31.69 14.50 33.19
CA VAL A 575 -30.52 15.38 33.10
C VAL A 575 -29.35 14.56 32.58
N VAL A 576 -28.76 14.97 31.45
CA VAL A 576 -27.61 14.29 30.83
C VAL A 576 -26.40 15.23 30.84
N VAL A 577 -25.26 14.72 31.28
CA VAL A 577 -23.97 15.41 31.24
C VAL A 577 -23.02 14.58 30.38
N ASP A 578 -22.59 15.19 29.29
CA ASP A 578 -21.64 14.64 28.31
C ASP A 578 -20.18 14.78 28.77
N ASP A 579 -19.25 14.02 28.20
CA ASP A 579 -17.84 14.01 28.59
C ASP A 579 -17.16 15.35 28.34
N GLU A 580 -17.61 16.13 27.36
CA GLU A 580 -17.12 17.50 27.15
C GLU A 580 -17.44 18.44 28.32
N GLN A 581 -18.43 18.10 29.13
CA GLN A 581 -18.85 18.87 30.31
C GLN A 581 -18.26 18.32 31.62
N ALA A 582 -17.54 17.20 31.57
CA ALA A 582 -16.93 16.58 32.74
C ALA A 582 -15.66 17.34 33.20
N THR A 583 -15.42 17.37 34.51
CA THR A 583 -14.15 17.83 35.06
C THR A 583 -13.14 16.68 35.02
N LEU A 584 -12.08 16.85 34.23
CA LEU A 584 -11.07 15.81 33.99
C LEU A 584 -9.80 16.04 34.82
N THR A 585 -9.28 14.95 35.40
CA THR A 585 -7.96 14.87 36.02
C THR A 585 -7.17 13.76 35.31
N GLY A 586 -5.89 14.00 35.04
CA GLY A 586 -5.03 13.08 34.28
C GLY A 586 -5.22 13.19 32.76
N GLU A 587 -4.55 12.34 32.00
CA GLU A 587 -4.64 12.36 30.54
C GLU A 587 -5.88 11.63 30.02
N TRP A 588 -6.61 12.29 29.12
CA TRP A 588 -7.76 11.74 28.41
C TRP A 588 -7.67 12.07 26.93
N LYS A 589 -7.87 11.05 26.07
CA LYS A 589 -7.86 11.22 24.62
C LYS A 589 -9.27 11.09 24.06
N SER A 590 -9.67 12.06 23.24
CA SER A 590 -10.95 12.03 22.52
C SER A 590 -10.93 11.00 21.38
N SER A 591 -12.09 10.40 21.11
CA SER A 591 -12.28 9.43 20.04
C SER A 591 -13.75 9.43 19.58
N SER A 592 -13.99 9.04 18.34
CA SER A 592 -15.33 8.81 17.76
C SER A 592 -15.38 7.49 16.98
N ALA A 593 -14.49 6.55 17.35
CA ALA A 593 -14.32 5.27 16.68
C ALA A 593 -15.41 4.24 17.06
N GLY A 594 -15.97 4.36 18.27
CA GLY A 594 -17.13 3.61 18.73
C GLY A 594 -18.38 3.86 17.87
N ALA A 595 -19.27 2.86 17.82
CA ALA A 595 -20.45 2.90 16.95
C ALA A 595 -21.62 3.72 17.53
N ARG A 596 -21.63 4.02 18.84
CA ARG A 596 -22.73 4.73 19.49
C ARG A 596 -22.19 5.49 20.69
N TYR A 597 -22.45 6.78 20.75
CA TYR A 597 -22.06 7.67 21.84
C TYR A 597 -23.03 8.86 21.93
N VAL A 598 -23.00 9.55 23.06
CA VAL A 598 -23.72 10.81 23.28
C VAL A 598 -22.83 11.97 22.87
N GLY A 599 -23.41 13.04 22.34
CA GLY A 599 -22.64 14.21 21.92
C GLY A 599 -21.68 13.91 20.76
N SER A 600 -20.52 14.58 20.75
CA SER A 600 -19.62 14.61 19.59
C SER A 600 -18.66 13.40 19.50
N GLY A 601 -18.52 12.64 20.59
CA GLY A 601 -17.54 11.59 20.72
C GLY A 601 -17.53 10.98 22.11
N TYR A 602 -16.38 10.47 22.54
CA TYR A 602 -16.12 9.99 23.88
C TYR A 602 -14.63 10.15 24.20
N ARG A 603 -14.23 9.94 25.46
CA ARG A 603 -12.82 9.98 25.87
C ARG A 603 -12.35 8.67 26.47
N HIS A 604 -11.05 8.41 26.38
CA HIS A 604 -10.42 7.26 27.02
C HIS A 604 -9.07 7.58 27.65
N ASP A 605 -8.72 6.82 28.69
CA ASP A 605 -7.50 6.97 29.50
C ASP A 605 -6.23 6.41 28.82
N ASN A 606 -6.34 5.95 27.57
CA ASN A 606 -5.25 5.32 26.83
C ASN A 606 -4.69 4.05 27.52
N ALA A 607 -5.51 3.37 28.33
CA ALA A 607 -5.14 2.20 29.12
C ALA A 607 -3.92 2.42 30.03
N ALA A 608 -3.80 3.62 30.62
CA ALA A 608 -2.72 3.97 31.52
C ALA A 608 -2.67 3.10 32.78
N LYS A 609 -3.84 2.72 33.32
CA LYS A 609 -3.99 1.78 34.47
C LYS A 609 -3.18 2.18 35.72
N ASP A 610 -2.94 3.46 35.90
CA ASP A 610 -2.03 4.03 36.91
C ASP A 610 -2.77 4.69 38.08
N GLY A 611 -4.10 4.78 38.02
CA GLY A 611 -4.91 5.45 39.03
C GLY A 611 -4.88 6.98 38.97
N GLN A 612 -4.21 7.56 37.96
CA GLN A 612 -4.04 9.02 37.86
C GLN A 612 -5.16 9.71 37.08
N ALA A 613 -5.94 8.95 36.30
CA ALA A 613 -7.03 9.49 35.50
C ALA A 613 -8.38 9.36 36.21
N SER A 614 -9.12 10.48 36.30
CA SER A 614 -10.51 10.48 36.73
C SER A 614 -11.34 11.54 36.00
N ALA A 615 -12.65 11.30 35.90
CA ALA A 615 -13.61 12.23 35.32
C ALA A 615 -14.80 12.39 36.25
N GLU A 616 -15.12 13.63 36.61
CA GLU A 616 -16.26 13.96 37.48
C GLU A 616 -17.35 14.67 36.68
N PHE A 617 -18.51 14.02 36.59
CA PHE A 617 -19.74 14.52 35.98
C PHE A 617 -20.61 15.13 37.08
N ALA A 618 -21.00 16.39 36.93
CA ALA A 618 -21.80 17.10 37.93
C ALA A 618 -23.07 17.68 37.30
N ALA A 619 -24.23 17.43 37.92
CA ALA A 619 -25.52 17.91 37.45
C ALA A 619 -26.29 18.65 38.56
N LYS A 620 -27.02 19.70 38.18
CA LYS A 620 -28.04 20.33 39.03
C LYS A 620 -29.40 19.69 38.74
N LEU A 621 -29.90 18.89 39.67
CA LEU A 621 -31.18 18.20 39.49
C LEU A 621 -32.37 19.16 39.70
N PRO A 622 -33.47 19.01 38.93
CA PRO A 622 -34.60 19.94 38.95
C PRO A 622 -35.40 19.88 40.26
N SER A 623 -35.35 18.77 40.99
CA SER A 623 -36.02 18.59 42.28
C SER A 623 -35.34 17.52 43.12
N ALA A 624 -35.49 17.55 44.45
CA ALA A 624 -35.13 16.41 45.29
C ALA A 624 -35.93 15.15 44.90
N GLY A 625 -35.37 13.97 45.20
CA GLY A 625 -36.07 12.69 45.03
C GLY A 625 -35.14 11.57 44.57
N ARG A 626 -35.74 10.44 44.17
CA ARG A 626 -35.02 9.28 43.65
C ARG A 626 -34.76 9.41 42.16
N TYR A 627 -33.52 9.18 41.76
CA TYR A 627 -33.09 9.16 40.37
C TYR A 627 -32.38 7.85 40.08
N GLU A 628 -32.70 7.26 38.94
CA GLU A 628 -31.84 6.25 38.36
C GLU A 628 -30.65 6.96 37.70
N VAL A 629 -29.46 6.58 38.14
CA VAL A 629 -28.21 7.07 37.59
C VAL A 629 -27.70 6.04 36.61
N ARG A 630 -27.36 6.48 35.40
CA ARG A 630 -26.85 5.62 34.35
C ARG A 630 -25.62 6.21 33.69
N ILE A 631 -24.77 5.36 33.13
CA ILE A 631 -23.55 5.75 32.44
C ILE A 631 -23.52 5.20 31.01
N SER A 632 -23.05 5.99 30.07
CA SER A 632 -22.76 5.57 28.70
C SER A 632 -21.26 5.38 28.51
N SER A 633 -20.91 4.39 27.69
CA SER A 633 -19.56 4.18 27.16
C SER A 633 -19.64 3.21 25.98
N PRO A 634 -19.04 3.50 24.82
CA PRO A 634 -19.03 2.57 23.69
C PRO A 634 -18.33 1.23 24.03
N PRO A 635 -19.02 0.09 23.90
CA PRO A 635 -18.47 -1.20 24.28
C PRO A 635 -17.39 -1.68 23.31
N ASN A 636 -16.32 -2.27 23.83
CA ASN A 636 -15.30 -2.95 23.03
C ASN A 636 -14.56 -4.02 23.87
N THR A 637 -14.07 -5.08 23.22
CA THR A 637 -13.30 -6.15 23.90
C THR A 637 -12.03 -5.64 24.58
N ASN A 638 -11.46 -4.52 24.12
CA ASN A 638 -10.27 -3.90 24.72
C ASN A 638 -10.57 -3.02 25.95
N ARG A 639 -11.84 -2.80 26.33
CA ARG A 639 -12.20 -1.98 27.51
C ARG A 639 -11.99 -2.73 28.81
N SER A 640 -11.99 -1.99 29.92
CA SER A 640 -11.95 -2.60 31.24
C SER A 640 -13.28 -3.27 31.58
N SER A 641 -13.18 -4.44 32.21
CA SER A 641 -14.32 -5.19 32.73
C SER A 641 -14.78 -4.74 34.12
N LYS A 642 -14.07 -3.80 34.75
CA LYS A 642 -14.21 -3.44 36.17
C LYS A 642 -13.87 -1.97 36.45
N VAL A 643 -14.43 -1.06 35.66
CA VAL A 643 -14.29 0.38 35.87
C VAL A 643 -14.99 0.79 37.17
N ALA A 644 -14.30 1.47 38.07
CA ALA A 644 -14.89 1.97 39.31
C ALA A 644 -15.60 3.31 39.06
N VAL A 645 -16.90 3.34 39.36
CA VAL A 645 -17.77 4.52 39.20
C VAL A 645 -18.38 4.86 40.56
N GLU A 646 -18.02 6.00 41.12
CA GLU A 646 -18.51 6.50 42.40
C GLU A 646 -19.69 7.46 42.18
N VAL A 647 -20.87 7.12 42.70
CA VAL A 647 -22.06 7.97 42.73
C VAL A 647 -22.16 8.62 44.10
N ARG A 648 -22.10 9.96 44.18
CA ARG A 648 -22.30 10.68 45.45
C ARG A 648 -23.77 11.11 45.57
N ALA A 649 -24.48 10.44 46.47
CA ALA A 649 -25.91 10.60 46.72
C ALA A 649 -26.16 11.23 48.11
N ALA A 650 -27.43 11.48 48.44
CA ALA A 650 -27.80 12.09 49.72
C ALA A 650 -27.48 11.21 50.94
N ASP A 651 -27.48 9.89 50.77
CA ASP A 651 -27.21 8.88 51.79
C ASP A 651 -25.72 8.46 51.87
N GLY A 652 -24.87 8.95 50.95
CA GLY A 652 -23.43 8.70 50.95
C GLY A 652 -22.85 8.48 49.56
N ASN A 653 -21.59 8.01 49.52
CA ASN A 653 -20.90 7.68 48.29
C ASN A 653 -21.00 6.18 48.02
N HIS A 654 -21.43 5.82 46.81
CA HIS A 654 -21.64 4.43 46.39
C HIS A 654 -20.71 4.10 45.23
N VAL A 655 -19.92 3.03 45.33
CA VAL A 655 -19.03 2.59 44.25
C VAL A 655 -19.65 1.41 43.50
N VAL A 656 -19.79 1.58 42.19
CA VAL A 656 -20.32 0.57 41.25
C VAL A 656 -19.24 0.19 40.26
N TYR A 657 -19.06 -1.11 40.02
CA TYR A 657 -18.11 -1.61 39.03
C TYR A 657 -18.80 -1.88 37.70
N VAL A 658 -18.31 -1.24 36.64
CA VAL A 658 -18.90 -1.25 35.31
C VAL A 658 -18.03 -2.05 34.34
N ASN A 659 -18.66 -2.99 33.61
CA ASN A 659 -17.99 -3.78 32.57
C ASN A 659 -18.22 -3.15 31.20
N GLN A 660 -17.25 -2.36 30.74
CA GLN A 660 -17.32 -1.64 29.47
C GLN A 660 -17.03 -2.52 28.25
N ARG A 661 -16.82 -3.84 28.42
CA ARG A 661 -16.73 -4.76 27.28
C ARG A 661 -18.10 -5.16 26.74
N LYS A 662 -19.14 -5.03 27.56
CA LYS A 662 -20.49 -5.47 27.24
C LYS A 662 -21.36 -4.28 26.88
N SER A 663 -22.20 -4.45 25.86
CA SER A 663 -23.27 -3.50 25.57
C SER A 663 -24.34 -3.59 26.68
N PRO A 664 -24.96 -2.46 27.08
CA PRO A 664 -26.05 -2.46 28.07
C PRO A 664 -27.31 -3.23 27.60
N GLY A 665 -27.45 -3.51 26.30
CA GLY A 665 -28.57 -4.27 25.72
C GLY A 665 -28.77 -3.94 24.25
N ASN A 666 -29.70 -4.62 23.56
CA ASN A 666 -30.01 -4.35 22.15
C ASN A 666 -30.49 -2.89 22.00
N ASN A 667 -29.66 -2.05 21.37
CA ASN A 667 -29.90 -0.63 21.10
C ASN A 667 -29.96 0.30 22.33
N GLU A 668 -29.53 -0.14 23.51
CA GLU A 668 -29.43 0.74 24.68
C GLU A 668 -28.10 1.52 24.68
N THR A 669 -28.16 2.78 25.12
CA THR A 669 -27.00 3.68 25.21
C THR A 669 -26.41 3.71 26.61
N PHE A 670 -27.23 3.47 27.64
CA PHE A 670 -26.86 3.68 29.03
C PHE A 670 -26.96 2.39 29.83
N GLN A 671 -25.95 2.12 30.65
CA GLN A 671 -25.97 1.09 31.68
C GLN A 671 -26.39 1.70 33.02
N SER A 672 -27.35 1.07 33.70
CA SER A 672 -27.78 1.51 35.03
C SER A 672 -26.68 1.30 36.07
N LEU A 673 -26.42 2.33 36.89
CA LEU A 673 -25.59 2.26 38.09
C LEU A 673 -26.42 1.98 39.34
N GLY A 674 -27.74 2.17 39.27
CA GLY A 674 -28.66 2.01 40.39
C GLY A 674 -29.60 3.21 40.56
N VAL A 675 -30.46 3.13 41.58
CA VAL A 675 -31.38 4.20 41.96
C VAL A 675 -30.92 4.80 43.28
N PHE A 676 -30.70 6.10 43.29
CA PHE A 676 -30.14 6.84 44.41
C PHE A 676 -31.00 8.04 44.76
N GLU A 677 -30.96 8.47 46.02
CA GLU A 677 -31.68 9.64 46.50
C GLU A 677 -30.80 10.90 46.42
N PHE A 678 -31.35 12.00 45.92
CA PHE A 678 -30.64 13.27 45.81
C PHE A 678 -31.43 14.41 46.47
N ALA A 679 -30.72 15.27 47.19
CA ALA A 679 -31.27 16.45 47.84
C ALA A 679 -31.34 17.65 46.90
N ALA A 680 -32.35 18.52 47.09
CA ALA A 680 -32.46 19.76 46.33
C ALA A 680 -31.27 20.69 46.61
N GLY A 681 -30.73 21.31 45.56
CA GLY A 681 -29.70 22.35 45.69
C GLY A 681 -28.26 21.86 45.89
N LYS A 682 -28.00 20.55 46.02
CA LYS A 682 -26.65 19.97 45.98
C LYS A 682 -26.35 19.39 44.58
N PRO A 683 -25.11 19.48 44.09
CA PRO A 683 -24.75 18.86 42.82
C PRO A 683 -24.81 17.33 42.95
N ALA A 684 -25.47 16.67 42.00
CA ALA A 684 -25.41 15.23 41.85
C ALA A 684 -24.13 14.89 41.07
N THR A 685 -23.22 14.14 41.67
CA THR A 685 -21.91 13.89 41.08
C THR A 685 -21.64 12.41 40.87
N VAL A 686 -21.10 12.08 39.69
CA VAL A 686 -20.57 10.74 39.36
C VAL A 686 -19.10 10.88 39.00
N LYS A 687 -18.23 10.10 39.65
CA LYS A 687 -16.79 10.08 39.37
C LYS A 687 -16.37 8.73 38.81
N VAL A 688 -15.73 8.74 37.64
CA VAL A 688 -15.12 7.56 37.00
C VAL A 688 -13.61 7.58 37.25
N SER A 689 -13.00 6.44 37.57
CA SER A 689 -11.55 6.35 37.81
C SER A 689 -10.90 5.12 37.17
N ASN A 690 -9.61 5.22 36.82
CA ASN A 690 -8.87 4.13 36.16
C ASN A 690 -8.06 3.21 37.09
N GLY A 691 -8.05 3.45 38.40
CA GLY A 691 -7.14 2.78 39.35
C GLY A 691 -7.31 1.26 39.46
N ASN A 692 -8.49 0.72 39.17
CA ASN A 692 -8.77 -0.72 39.25
C ASN A 692 -8.92 -1.40 37.88
N SER A 693 -8.58 -0.71 36.80
CA SER A 693 -8.88 -1.12 35.43
C SER A 693 -7.95 -2.23 34.89
N ASP A 694 -8.51 -3.14 34.08
CA ASP A 694 -7.81 -4.21 33.36
C ASP A 694 -7.74 -3.97 31.84
N GLY A 695 -8.26 -2.85 31.36
CA GLY A 695 -8.28 -2.43 29.96
C GLY A 695 -8.45 -0.91 29.86
N TYR A 696 -8.83 -0.40 28.69
CA TYR A 696 -9.15 1.03 28.53
C TYR A 696 -10.34 1.41 29.41
N VAL A 697 -10.25 2.54 30.10
CA VAL A 697 -11.39 3.20 30.73
C VAL A 697 -11.91 4.26 29.79
N VAL A 698 -13.20 4.19 29.50
CA VAL A 698 -13.90 5.11 28.61
C VAL A 698 -14.95 5.91 29.38
N ILE A 699 -15.13 7.16 28.99
CA ILE A 699 -16.20 8.03 29.47
C ILE A 699 -16.91 8.65 28.28
N ASP A 700 -18.22 8.78 28.36
CA ASP A 700 -19.08 9.33 27.31
C ASP A 700 -20.16 10.21 27.96
N ALA A 701 -21.15 9.65 28.65
CA ALA A 701 -22.14 10.49 29.35
C ALA A 701 -22.69 9.86 30.64
N VAL A 702 -23.22 10.70 31.52
CA VAL A 702 -23.97 10.28 32.70
C VAL A 702 -25.38 10.87 32.65
N GLN A 703 -26.38 10.04 32.95
CA GLN A 703 -27.80 10.39 32.95
C GLN A 703 -28.40 10.21 34.34
N TRP A 704 -29.13 11.23 34.81
CA TRP A 704 -30.00 11.17 35.98
C TRP A 704 -31.45 11.23 35.53
N GLN A 705 -32.15 10.10 35.61
CA GLN A 705 -33.57 10.00 35.26
C GLN A 705 -34.43 9.85 36.52
N LYS A 706 -35.35 10.79 36.75
CA LYS A 706 -36.24 10.77 37.92
C LYS A 706 -37.13 9.52 37.88
N LYS A 707 -37.34 8.87 39.04
CA LYS A 707 -38.18 7.68 39.21
C LYS A 707 -39.52 7.99 39.87
#